data_AF-A0A1L9GY47-F1
#
_entry.id   AF-A0A1L9GY47-F1
#
_cell.length_a   1.000
_cell.length_b   1.000
_cell.length_c   1.000
_cell.angle_alpha   90.00
_cell.angle_beta   90.00
_cell.angle_gamma   90.00
#
_symmetry.space_group_name_H-M   'P 1'
#
loop_
_entity.id
_entity.type
_entity.pdbx_description
1 polymer ?
#
loop_
_entity_poly.entity_id
_entity_poly.type
_entity_poly.pdbx_seq_one_letter_code
_entity_poly.pdbx_strand_id
1 'polypeptide(L)'
;MSLTILLGLFTSIIFFVLAKKRLSLAVLWLAFLLPLDNRIYFSWGFDQGSPARFALLGIFGCLFFSCIRAGVKLPKWKEPVFKDVFLQILVFVWVIRLISFSVSLDLASSISYQVFFSEVVLVYILLKKCVEEEGRVFILKFFRNYILAGFLVSLYSPYQYYMYKFKDKILPGVWPLENRPVRIGSLFWDINHYGAYLSTVIPFIPYFFVRAKTAKGRVFYFLAFLICIASFGMTLSRSAIIGLSAAFLLYLILLSFKGYFKQSAIVLAAVLILVMGIIYAGDRAGLKLSYQLQKRFLSINFSYRVWDDSINAHSALAYGSWQIMEKNPILGGGYGSFNKQFRTTEISKTYFDLDPVKDAVIPPHSVWFEPLSATGLLGSAPFYIFFTLIWYFLFAKYRKAKQLSDILLTLGFISGLLAVSLSGVFYSYNMEFFYVFVFFALLYGAYKVKEPPLKLKDILALTFIVVLAGSFIFYKLDANTLIDWDEAIYAKIAKNILNGVGDPFNFVWQISKGSWFEKPPLFIWLTSLSFQLFGVNEFAARFISALSGVGSTIALYFFGKRLFKKSFLAPVLSAIVLATSVHYIFQSRNGTTDVLTSFFILCAMYTFWIARKEGKRWWLLGLFLGLTTLTKGPVAVIPVISLTVYVLSDLFLYKEKRYKIRDFFEVLAAFLIVSLPWHLVEYVRFGKDFIDSYVFYHIFERGRGIEGHSNSFWWYVIVIKVWFRHWFVVAIPALLLAVLGGFFGKAERFKKYFEEEAASLLFLVIWVIVTFFVLSVSVSKIQWYIIPIYPPLALIVGWFLSRVLTVRKWPKAVLYSGVLGVVAASSFLVYYWKDMWMLEDYNRGLKDVGQMIAENRDRYEFIPRTVPVYIYNIPSSSALFYTLRYAKVAGKADIYEMMKSTDGKAFMAITNKGSFESLKKEYVNPRVIIYAESKGFVLFGKDWKDVREQFNQQPYGTPLEIYDPYYFCEWVKFGTNTLCD
;
A
#
# COMPACT_ATOMS: atom_id res chain seq x y z
N MET A 1 22.84 -41.60 12.24
CA MET A 1 22.87 -41.30 13.69
C MET A 1 21.46 -40.89 14.08
N SER A 2 20.84 -41.66 14.97
CA SER A 2 19.39 -41.73 15.16
C SER A 2 18.77 -40.41 15.64
N LEU A 3 17.71 -40.01 14.94
CA LEU A 3 16.70 -39.01 15.31
C LEU A 3 16.25 -39.15 16.78
N THR A 4 16.33 -40.38 17.31
CA THR A 4 16.08 -40.81 18.69
C THR A 4 17.03 -40.22 19.76
N ILE A 5 18.26 -39.83 19.43
CA ILE A 5 19.25 -39.28 20.40
C ILE A 5 19.15 -37.75 20.53
N LEU A 6 18.87 -37.05 19.43
CA LEU A 6 18.70 -35.58 19.45
C LEU A 6 17.35 -35.18 20.03
N LEU A 7 16.29 -35.95 19.78
CA LEU A 7 15.03 -35.86 20.52
C LEU A 7 15.21 -36.14 22.01
N GLY A 8 16.01 -37.14 22.37
CA GLY A 8 16.36 -37.46 23.75
C GLY A 8 17.14 -36.34 24.47
N LEU A 9 17.95 -35.55 23.76
CA LEU A 9 18.60 -34.33 24.27
C LEU A 9 17.63 -33.12 24.33
N PHE A 10 16.70 -33.03 23.38
CA PHE A 10 15.70 -31.97 23.24
C PHE A 10 14.66 -32.00 24.37
N THR A 11 14.21 -33.18 24.80
CA THR A 11 13.34 -33.38 25.97
C THR A 11 14.10 -33.35 27.31
N SER A 12 15.36 -33.80 27.35
CA SER A 12 16.17 -33.78 28.58
C SER A 12 16.71 -32.39 28.99
N ILE A 13 16.77 -31.40 28.09
CA ILE A 13 17.14 -30.00 28.42
C ILE A 13 15.92 -29.15 28.82
N ILE A 14 14.75 -29.39 28.21
CA ILE A 14 13.44 -28.94 28.75
C ILE A 14 13.31 -29.39 30.22
N PHE A 15 13.75 -30.62 30.53
CA PHE A 15 13.79 -31.25 31.86
C PHE A 15 14.82 -30.63 32.86
N PHE A 16 15.96 -30.06 32.41
CA PHE A 16 16.99 -29.48 33.31
C PHE A 16 16.88 -27.96 33.56
N VAL A 17 16.31 -27.16 32.65
CA VAL A 17 16.41 -25.68 32.72
C VAL A 17 15.18 -24.99 33.31
N LEU A 18 14.01 -25.64 33.26
CA LEU A 18 12.91 -25.30 34.17
C LEU A 18 13.28 -25.62 35.64
N ALA A 19 14.24 -26.54 35.87
CA ALA A 19 14.66 -27.02 37.18
C ALA A 19 15.38 -25.97 38.09
N LYS A 20 15.56 -24.70 37.64
CA LYS A 20 15.97 -23.57 38.53
C LYS A 20 14.98 -22.37 38.59
N LYS A 21 13.73 -22.51 38.13
CA LYS A 21 12.66 -21.48 38.23
C LYS A 21 12.94 -20.11 37.54
N ARG A 22 13.77 -20.03 36.50
CA ARG A 22 14.09 -18.75 35.80
C ARG A 22 13.51 -18.70 34.39
N LEU A 23 12.37 -18.03 34.24
CA LEU A 23 11.65 -17.85 32.96
C LEU A 23 12.53 -17.26 31.85
N SER A 24 13.41 -16.30 32.19
CA SER A 24 14.29 -15.65 31.22
C SER A 24 15.27 -16.58 30.53
N LEU A 25 15.76 -17.63 31.20
CA LEU A 25 16.64 -18.62 30.57
C LEU A 25 15.91 -19.45 29.51
N ALA A 26 14.65 -19.84 29.78
CA ALA A 26 13.83 -20.59 28.82
C ALA A 26 13.56 -19.76 27.56
N VAL A 27 13.28 -18.47 27.71
CA VAL A 27 13.08 -17.56 26.57
C VAL A 27 14.38 -17.31 25.81
N LEU A 28 15.54 -17.27 26.47
CA LEU A 28 16.84 -17.15 25.78
C LEU A 28 17.17 -18.39 24.94
N TRP A 29 16.73 -19.58 25.35
CA TRP A 29 16.87 -20.81 24.57
C TRP A 29 16.02 -20.80 23.30
N LEU A 30 14.83 -20.18 23.35
CA LEU A 30 13.99 -20.00 22.15
C LEU A 30 14.78 -19.32 21.02
N ALA A 31 15.65 -18.35 21.32
CA ALA A 31 16.48 -17.67 20.32
C ALA A 31 17.35 -18.62 19.46
N PHE A 32 17.81 -19.74 20.03
CA PHE A 32 18.61 -20.76 19.33
C PHE A 32 17.78 -21.77 18.56
N LEU A 33 16.50 -21.92 18.90
CA LEU A 33 15.58 -22.85 18.24
C LEU A 33 14.84 -22.22 17.06
N LEU A 34 14.71 -20.88 17.05
CA LEU A 34 14.09 -20.13 15.96
C LEU A 34 14.65 -20.44 14.56
N PRO A 35 15.97 -20.66 14.35
CA PRO A 35 16.51 -20.97 13.04
C PRO A 35 16.57 -22.48 12.69
N LEU A 36 15.81 -23.34 13.38
CA LEU A 36 15.81 -24.79 13.18
C LEU A 36 14.59 -25.32 12.40
N ASP A 37 14.24 -24.74 11.27
CA ASP A 37 12.99 -25.06 10.54
C ASP A 37 13.19 -26.05 9.38
N ASN A 38 13.70 -27.26 9.62
CA ASN A 38 13.95 -28.29 8.58
C ASN A 38 12.94 -29.44 8.64
N ARG A 39 12.19 -29.67 7.55
CA ARG A 39 11.19 -30.76 7.48
C ARG A 39 11.79 -32.12 7.78
N ILE A 40 12.89 -32.51 7.14
CA ILE A 40 13.42 -33.88 7.21
C ILE A 40 14.00 -34.17 8.60
N TYR A 41 14.68 -33.19 9.20
CA TYR A 41 15.32 -33.40 10.51
C TYR A 41 14.40 -33.20 11.71
N PHE A 42 13.28 -32.48 11.53
CA PHE A 42 12.44 -32.06 12.65
C PHE A 42 10.94 -32.38 12.51
N SER A 43 10.47 -33.06 11.45
CA SER A 43 9.07 -33.52 11.35
C SER A 43 8.83 -34.79 12.18
N TRP A 44 7.89 -34.76 13.13
CA TRP A 44 7.53 -35.90 13.99
C TRP A 44 6.18 -36.51 13.57
N GLY A 45 6.06 -36.97 12.32
CA GLY A 45 4.79 -37.54 11.83
C GLY A 45 3.63 -36.53 11.70
N PHE A 46 3.90 -35.24 11.92
CA PHE A 46 3.02 -34.13 11.55
C PHE A 46 3.64 -33.42 10.35
N ASP A 47 2.81 -32.99 9.40
CA ASP A 47 3.27 -32.31 8.18
C ASP A 47 4.02 -30.99 8.46
N GLN A 48 3.88 -30.41 9.67
CA GLN A 48 4.46 -29.11 10.03
C GLN A 48 4.73 -28.97 11.55
N GLY A 49 5.98 -29.17 11.99
CA GLY A 49 6.38 -28.89 13.37
C GLY A 49 7.84 -28.44 13.47
N SER A 50 8.09 -27.15 13.73
CA SER A 50 9.44 -26.65 14.02
C SER A 50 9.81 -26.94 15.49
N PRO A 51 11.10 -27.18 15.82
CA PRO A 51 11.60 -27.29 17.19
C PRO A 51 11.18 -26.11 18.09
N ALA A 52 11.04 -24.92 17.51
CA ALA A 52 10.53 -23.76 18.22
C ALA A 52 9.11 -23.98 18.78
N ARG A 53 8.17 -24.55 18.00
CA ARG A 53 6.79 -24.85 18.45
C ARG A 53 6.76 -25.81 19.64
N PHE A 54 7.54 -26.88 19.60
CA PHE A 54 7.64 -27.82 20.73
C PHE A 54 8.22 -27.18 21.98
N ALA A 55 9.22 -26.30 21.84
CA ALA A 55 9.74 -25.55 22.98
C ALA A 55 8.70 -24.58 23.55
N LEU A 56 7.91 -23.93 22.70
CA LEU A 56 6.80 -23.06 23.13
C LEU A 56 5.74 -23.85 23.91
N LEU A 57 5.31 -25.00 23.38
CA LEU A 57 4.38 -25.91 24.06
C LEU A 57 4.96 -26.42 25.39
N GLY A 58 6.25 -26.74 25.43
CA GLY A 58 6.95 -27.14 26.65
C GLY A 58 7.00 -26.03 27.70
N ILE A 59 7.30 -24.79 27.29
CA ILE A 59 7.25 -23.62 28.18
C ILE A 59 5.84 -23.43 28.74
N PHE A 60 4.81 -23.55 27.88
CA PHE A 60 3.41 -23.43 28.29
C PHE A 60 2.99 -24.53 29.27
N GLY A 61 3.22 -25.79 28.94
CA GLY A 61 2.88 -26.92 29.79
C GLY A 61 3.52 -26.79 31.18
N CYS A 62 4.78 -26.36 31.24
CA CYS A 62 5.48 -26.20 32.51
C CYS A 62 5.00 -25.00 33.32
N LEU A 63 4.55 -23.92 32.70
CA LEU A 63 3.86 -22.83 33.40
C LEU A 63 2.52 -23.31 33.96
N PHE A 64 1.74 -24.05 33.18
CA PHE A 64 0.46 -24.63 33.59
C PHE A 64 0.64 -25.59 34.77
N PHE A 65 1.59 -26.54 34.69
CA PHE A 65 1.91 -27.45 35.79
C PHE A 65 2.50 -26.73 37.01
N SER A 66 3.30 -25.67 36.83
CA SER A 66 3.80 -24.85 37.94
C SER A 66 2.68 -24.10 38.67
N CYS A 67 1.63 -23.69 37.96
CA CYS A 67 0.43 -23.10 38.57
C CYS A 67 -0.37 -24.13 39.38
N ILE A 68 -0.46 -25.38 38.90
CA ILE A 68 -1.22 -26.45 39.57
C ILE A 68 -0.48 -27.03 40.78
N ARG A 69 0.83 -27.31 40.65
CA ARG A 69 1.55 -28.15 41.62
C ARG A 69 2.14 -27.40 42.81
N ALA A 70 2.25 -26.07 42.75
CA ALA A 70 3.18 -25.37 43.64
C ALA A 70 2.56 -24.34 44.61
N GLY A 71 1.26 -24.03 44.57
CA GLY A 71 0.73 -22.89 45.37
C GLY A 71 1.52 -21.59 45.16
N VAL A 72 2.30 -21.52 44.07
CA VAL A 72 3.15 -20.40 43.71
C VAL A 72 2.19 -19.32 43.30
N LYS A 73 2.08 -18.27 44.12
CA LYS A 73 1.37 -17.05 43.74
C LYS A 73 1.88 -16.68 42.36
N LEU A 74 0.96 -16.66 41.37
CA LEU A 74 1.22 -16.05 40.07
C LEU A 74 2.01 -14.76 40.34
N PRO A 75 3.14 -14.51 39.65
CA PRO A 75 3.92 -13.31 39.88
C PRO A 75 2.95 -12.12 39.89
N LYS A 76 2.82 -11.43 41.03
CA LYS A 76 1.84 -10.34 41.15
C LYS A 76 2.13 -9.36 40.04
N TRP A 77 1.22 -9.27 39.07
CA TRP A 77 1.35 -8.34 37.97
C TRP A 77 1.24 -6.94 38.56
N LYS A 78 2.22 -6.07 38.29
CA LYS A 78 2.18 -4.69 38.78
C LYS A 78 0.99 -3.92 38.20
N GLU A 79 0.53 -4.32 37.01
CA GLU A 79 -0.71 -3.86 36.40
C GLU A 79 -1.54 -5.06 35.92
N PRO A 80 -2.89 -4.99 35.95
CA PRO A 80 -3.71 -6.02 35.34
C PRO A 80 -3.26 -6.23 33.89
N VAL A 81 -2.96 -7.47 33.53
CA VAL A 81 -2.60 -7.91 32.16
C VAL A 81 -3.53 -7.29 31.11
N PHE A 82 -4.81 -7.16 31.45
CA PHE A 82 -5.86 -6.56 30.64
C PHE A 82 -5.77 -5.05 30.42
N LYS A 83 -4.83 -4.31 31.03
CA LYS A 83 -4.57 -2.89 30.71
C LYS A 83 -3.57 -2.71 29.55
N ASP A 84 -2.85 -3.77 29.18
CA ASP A 84 -1.88 -3.72 28.08
C ASP A 84 -2.59 -3.62 26.73
N VAL A 85 -2.45 -2.46 26.07
CA VAL A 85 -3.08 -2.20 24.77
C VAL A 85 -2.58 -3.14 23.68
N PHE A 86 -1.32 -3.57 23.69
CA PHE A 86 -0.81 -4.49 22.67
C PHE A 86 -1.39 -5.89 22.85
N LEU A 87 -1.50 -6.35 24.10
CA LEU A 87 -2.17 -7.61 24.39
C LEU A 87 -3.65 -7.54 24.03
N GLN A 88 -4.33 -6.43 24.32
CA GLN A 88 -5.72 -6.24 23.91
C GLN A 88 -5.87 -6.33 22.39
N ILE A 89 -4.95 -5.73 21.61
CA ILE A 89 -4.98 -5.85 20.14
C ILE A 89 -4.79 -7.31 19.71
N LEU A 90 -3.79 -8.01 20.27
CA LEU A 90 -3.51 -9.41 19.92
C LEU A 90 -4.69 -10.32 20.27
N VAL A 91 -5.31 -10.12 21.44
CA VAL A 91 -6.53 -10.84 21.86
C VAL A 91 -7.71 -10.49 20.96
N PHE A 92 -7.86 -9.22 20.56
CA PHE A 92 -8.92 -8.81 19.65
C PHE A 92 -8.77 -9.49 18.28
N VAL A 93 -7.56 -9.52 17.72
CA VAL A 93 -7.26 -10.28 16.49
C VAL A 93 -7.53 -11.78 16.70
N TRP A 94 -7.17 -12.34 17.86
CA TRP A 94 -7.42 -13.74 18.20
C TRP A 94 -8.91 -14.07 18.23
N VAL A 95 -9.75 -13.20 18.81
CA VAL A 95 -11.22 -13.35 18.84
C VAL A 95 -11.80 -13.27 17.43
N ILE A 96 -11.35 -12.31 16.61
CA ILE A 96 -11.84 -12.17 15.24
C ILE A 96 -11.50 -13.40 14.40
N ARG A 97 -10.31 -13.99 14.61
CA ARG A 97 -9.93 -15.25 13.96
C ARG A 97 -10.87 -16.39 14.35
N LEU A 98 -11.29 -16.48 15.61
CA LEU A 98 -12.33 -17.44 16.00
C LEU A 98 -13.67 -17.16 15.33
N ILE A 99 -14.10 -15.88 15.29
CA ILE A 99 -15.36 -15.51 14.61
C ILE A 99 -15.31 -15.89 13.12
N SER A 100 -14.14 -15.75 12.47
CA SER A 100 -13.94 -16.12 11.08
C SER A 100 -14.12 -17.62 10.79
N PHE A 101 -14.18 -18.48 11.81
CA PHE A 101 -14.48 -19.91 11.62
C PHE A 101 -15.87 -20.13 11.03
N SER A 102 -16.80 -19.21 11.29
CA SER A 102 -18.15 -19.23 10.73
C SER A 102 -18.20 -19.19 9.20
N VAL A 103 -17.12 -18.73 8.55
CA VAL A 103 -17.00 -18.60 7.09
C VAL A 103 -15.85 -19.45 6.52
N SER A 104 -15.30 -20.37 7.32
CA SER A 104 -14.18 -21.24 6.95
C SER A 104 -14.64 -22.46 6.14
N LEU A 105 -13.90 -22.78 5.06
CA LEU A 105 -14.04 -23.99 4.25
C LEU A 105 -13.10 -25.13 4.71
N ASP A 106 -12.17 -24.86 5.63
CA ASP A 106 -11.21 -25.83 6.15
C ASP A 106 -10.99 -25.65 7.65
N LEU A 107 -11.91 -26.23 8.43
CA LEU A 107 -11.90 -26.10 9.88
C LEU A 107 -10.66 -26.73 10.54
N ALA A 108 -10.12 -27.82 9.98
CA ALA A 108 -8.93 -28.47 10.51
C ALA A 108 -7.71 -27.54 10.43
N SER A 109 -7.49 -26.94 9.26
CA SER A 109 -6.46 -25.91 9.08
C SER A 109 -6.73 -24.70 9.97
N SER A 110 -7.98 -24.22 10.07
CA SER A 110 -8.36 -23.10 10.96
C SER A 110 -7.96 -23.35 12.41
N ILE A 111 -8.25 -24.54 12.95
CA ILE A 111 -7.92 -24.92 14.32
C ILE A 111 -6.40 -24.95 14.51
N SER A 112 -5.67 -25.63 13.62
CA SER A 112 -4.21 -25.74 13.70
C SER A 112 -3.53 -24.37 13.74
N TYR A 113 -3.93 -23.48 12.82
CA TYR A 113 -3.36 -22.16 12.79
C TYR A 113 -3.84 -21.25 13.95
N GLN A 114 -5.02 -21.50 14.53
CA GLN A 114 -5.49 -20.78 15.72
C GLN A 114 -4.71 -21.20 16.97
N VAL A 115 -4.33 -22.48 17.08
CA VAL A 115 -3.40 -22.96 18.11
C VAL A 115 -2.07 -22.23 17.98
N PHE A 116 -1.50 -22.16 16.78
CA PHE A 116 -0.27 -21.39 16.52
C PHE A 116 -0.39 -19.93 17.00
N PHE A 117 -1.50 -19.24 16.72
CA PHE A 117 -1.63 -17.85 17.17
C PHE A 117 -1.88 -17.70 18.66
N SER A 118 -2.48 -18.71 19.29
CA SER A 118 -2.57 -18.79 20.76
C SER A 118 -1.17 -18.88 21.37
N GLU A 119 -0.28 -19.67 20.78
CA GLU A 119 1.14 -19.72 21.16
C GLU A 119 1.82 -18.35 20.99
N VAL A 120 1.57 -17.66 19.88
CA VAL A 120 2.08 -16.30 19.62
C VAL A 120 1.64 -15.31 20.70
N VAL A 121 0.36 -15.31 21.09
CA VAL A 121 -0.15 -14.45 22.19
C VAL A 121 0.56 -14.77 23.51
N LEU A 122 0.73 -16.07 23.82
CA LEU A 122 1.43 -16.51 25.02
C LEU A 122 2.91 -16.08 25.01
N VAL A 123 3.60 -16.21 23.89
CA VAL A 123 4.98 -15.74 23.73
C VAL A 123 5.09 -14.27 24.06
N TYR A 124 4.19 -13.42 23.53
CA TYR A 124 4.19 -11.99 23.87
C TYR A 124 4.11 -11.74 25.38
N ILE A 125 3.19 -12.44 26.07
CA ILE A 125 3.01 -12.34 27.53
C ILE A 125 4.32 -12.71 28.26
N LEU A 126 4.99 -13.78 27.85
CA LEU A 126 6.23 -14.25 28.47
C LEU A 126 7.41 -13.31 28.20
N LEU A 127 7.57 -12.84 26.96
CA LEU A 127 8.59 -11.87 26.59
C LEU A 127 8.44 -10.59 27.39
N LYS A 128 7.20 -10.07 27.48
CA LYS A 128 6.90 -8.87 28.24
C LYS A 128 7.27 -9.05 29.71
N LYS A 129 6.91 -10.18 30.32
CA LYS A 129 7.25 -10.47 31.71
C LYS A 129 8.76 -10.45 31.96
N CYS A 130 9.54 -11.11 31.09
CA CYS A 130 11.00 -11.09 31.20
C CYS A 130 11.57 -9.67 31.07
N VAL A 131 11.02 -8.85 30.17
CA VAL A 131 11.42 -7.45 30.01
C VAL A 131 11.00 -6.58 31.20
N GLU A 132 9.87 -6.86 31.85
CA GLU A 132 9.47 -6.16 33.08
C GLU A 132 10.40 -6.48 34.26
N GLU A 133 10.86 -7.72 34.37
CA GLU A 133 11.74 -8.18 35.46
C GLU A 133 13.20 -7.74 35.27
N GLU A 134 13.77 -7.97 34.09
CA GLU A 134 15.20 -7.75 33.82
C GLU A 134 15.47 -6.49 32.97
N GLY A 135 14.43 -5.83 32.46
CA GLY A 135 14.56 -4.60 31.70
C GLY A 135 15.31 -4.75 30.37
N ARG A 136 16.01 -3.67 30.00
CA ARG A 136 16.82 -3.59 28.77
C ARG A 136 17.91 -4.68 28.70
N VAL A 137 18.41 -5.15 29.86
CA VAL A 137 19.48 -6.15 29.92
C VAL A 137 19.04 -7.46 29.27
N PHE A 138 17.80 -7.86 29.49
CA PHE A 138 17.25 -9.07 28.89
C PHE A 138 17.15 -9.00 27.37
N ILE A 139 16.67 -7.88 26.83
CA ILE A 139 16.60 -7.64 25.39
C ILE A 139 17.99 -7.81 24.75
N LEU A 140 19.03 -7.23 25.37
CA LEU A 140 20.39 -7.33 24.88
C LEU A 140 20.95 -8.78 24.95
N LYS A 141 20.64 -9.52 26.03
CA LYS A 141 21.00 -10.94 26.14
C LYS A 141 20.35 -11.76 25.03
N PHE A 142 19.08 -11.52 24.75
CA PHE A 142 18.34 -12.21 23.69
C PHE A 142 18.98 -11.97 22.32
N PHE A 143 19.20 -10.71 21.93
CA PHE A 143 19.79 -10.43 20.61
C PHE A 143 21.23 -10.88 20.47
N ARG A 144 22.00 -10.90 21.55
CA ARG A 144 23.34 -11.51 21.54
C ARG A 144 23.25 -13.00 21.18
N ASN A 145 22.32 -13.73 21.81
CA ASN A 145 22.09 -15.14 21.52
C ASN A 145 21.48 -15.35 20.12
N TYR A 146 20.60 -14.46 19.69
CA TYR A 146 19.99 -14.47 18.36
C TYR A 146 21.03 -14.31 17.24
N ILE A 147 21.98 -13.37 17.41
CA ILE A 147 23.11 -13.21 16.48
C ILE A 147 24.02 -14.44 16.50
N LEU A 148 24.30 -14.99 17.69
CA LEU A 148 25.09 -16.20 17.80
C LEU A 148 24.41 -17.38 17.09
N ALA A 149 23.10 -17.55 17.25
CA ALA A 149 22.33 -18.57 16.54
C ALA A 149 22.42 -18.38 15.02
N GLY A 150 22.20 -17.16 14.52
CA GLY A 150 22.34 -16.87 13.09
C GLY A 150 23.75 -17.09 12.54
N PHE A 151 24.77 -16.76 13.32
CA PHE A 151 26.17 -17.06 12.97
C PHE A 151 26.42 -18.57 12.88
N LEU A 152 26.01 -19.35 13.89
CA LEU A 152 26.22 -20.81 13.93
C LEU A 152 25.50 -21.51 12.77
N VAL A 153 24.26 -21.12 12.47
CA VAL A 153 23.52 -21.66 11.32
C VAL A 153 24.18 -21.24 10.00
N SER A 154 24.77 -20.05 9.92
CA SER A 154 25.51 -19.60 8.73
C SER A 154 26.82 -20.35 8.49
N LEU A 155 27.43 -20.93 9.53
CA LEU A 155 28.61 -21.80 9.36
C LEU A 155 28.28 -23.13 8.65
N TYR A 156 27.02 -23.57 8.68
CA TYR A 156 26.59 -24.79 8.01
C TYR A 156 26.41 -24.61 6.49
N SER A 157 26.18 -23.39 6.01
CA SER A 157 25.95 -23.11 4.59
C SER A 157 27.16 -23.43 3.69
N PRO A 158 28.42 -23.05 4.04
CA PRO A 158 29.59 -23.49 3.29
C PRO A 158 29.74 -25.00 3.22
N TYR A 159 29.41 -25.72 4.30
CA TYR A 159 29.46 -27.18 4.33
C TYR A 159 28.42 -27.80 3.39
N GLN A 160 27.18 -27.31 3.41
CA GLN A 160 26.14 -27.73 2.45
C GLN A 160 26.57 -27.50 1.00
N TYR A 161 27.14 -26.33 0.71
CA TYR A 161 27.65 -26.01 -0.61
C TYR A 161 28.80 -26.94 -1.01
N TYR A 162 29.74 -27.21 -0.11
CA TYR A 162 30.85 -28.12 -0.36
C TYR A 162 30.37 -29.55 -0.65
N MET A 163 29.44 -30.06 0.16
CA MET A 163 28.88 -31.40 -0.01
C MET A 163 28.13 -31.56 -1.33
N TYR A 164 27.37 -30.53 -1.73
CA TYR A 164 26.72 -30.51 -3.03
C TYR A 164 27.74 -30.44 -4.18
N LYS A 165 28.72 -29.54 -4.09
CA LYS A 165 29.62 -29.25 -5.22
C LYS A 165 30.74 -30.26 -5.45
N PHE A 166 31.24 -30.87 -4.38
CA PHE A 166 32.44 -31.73 -4.43
C PHE A 166 32.19 -33.18 -4.04
N LYS A 167 31.02 -33.49 -3.47
CA LYS A 167 30.64 -34.85 -3.06
C LYS A 167 29.35 -35.34 -3.70
N ASP A 168 28.72 -34.53 -4.57
CA ASP A 168 27.44 -34.79 -5.22
C ASP A 168 26.32 -35.22 -4.25
N LYS A 169 26.40 -34.74 -2.99
CA LYS A 169 25.42 -35.03 -1.94
C LYS A 169 24.51 -33.84 -1.70
N ILE A 170 23.23 -34.00 -2.01
CA ILE A 170 22.20 -33.00 -1.70
C ILE A 170 21.78 -33.17 -0.24
N LEU A 171 22.23 -32.24 0.61
CA LEU A 171 21.80 -32.19 2.01
C LEU A 171 20.44 -31.47 2.11
N PRO A 172 19.63 -31.76 3.15
CA PRO A 172 18.36 -31.05 3.37
C PRO A 172 18.59 -29.53 3.47
N GLY A 173 17.70 -28.75 2.83
CA GLY A 173 17.82 -27.28 2.73
C GLY A 173 18.66 -26.79 1.54
N VAL A 174 19.25 -27.69 0.73
CA VAL A 174 19.93 -27.35 -0.52
C VAL A 174 18.96 -27.50 -1.69
N TRP A 175 18.78 -26.45 -2.49
CA TRP A 175 17.90 -26.48 -3.66
C TRP A 175 18.76 -26.39 -4.93
N PRO A 176 19.09 -27.54 -5.55
CA PRO A 176 19.71 -27.55 -6.87
C PRO A 176 18.67 -27.18 -7.92
N LEU A 177 18.96 -26.14 -8.70
CA LEU A 177 18.09 -25.69 -9.78
C LEU A 177 18.81 -25.95 -11.10
N GLU A 178 18.12 -26.58 -12.06
CA GLU A 178 18.69 -26.84 -13.38
C GLU A 178 19.16 -25.53 -14.04
N ASN A 179 20.40 -25.52 -14.54
CA ASN A 179 21.03 -24.37 -15.19
C ASN A 179 21.16 -23.10 -14.32
N ARG A 180 21.01 -23.19 -12.99
CA ARG A 180 21.12 -22.05 -12.06
C ARG A 180 22.09 -22.35 -10.90
N PRO A 181 22.67 -21.33 -10.24
CA PRO A 181 23.46 -21.51 -9.04
C PRO A 181 22.62 -22.20 -7.96
N VAL A 182 23.25 -23.13 -7.24
CA VAL A 182 22.64 -23.79 -6.10
C VAL A 182 22.26 -22.77 -5.03
N ARG A 183 21.07 -22.94 -4.47
CA ARG A 183 20.58 -22.10 -3.37
C ARG A 183 20.73 -22.86 -2.05
N ILE A 184 21.17 -22.16 -1.01
CA ILE A 184 21.52 -22.76 0.27
C ILE A 184 20.62 -22.20 1.39
N GLY A 185 19.83 -23.07 2.02
CA GLY A 185 18.90 -22.74 3.12
C GLY A 185 19.41 -23.02 4.53
N SER A 186 20.60 -23.62 4.69
CA SER A 186 21.10 -24.07 5.99
C SER A 186 20.10 -25.01 6.69
N LEU A 187 19.75 -24.73 7.95
CA LEU A 187 18.79 -25.48 8.75
C LEU A 187 17.34 -25.08 8.49
N PHE A 188 17.08 -24.17 7.56
CA PHE A 188 15.72 -23.89 7.10
C PHE A 188 15.39 -24.77 5.89
N TRP A 189 14.16 -25.26 5.88
CA TRP A 189 13.55 -25.95 4.76
C TRP A 189 13.32 -24.99 3.60
N ASP A 190 12.73 -23.83 3.90
CA ASP A 190 12.52 -22.76 2.94
C ASP A 190 13.71 -21.79 2.98
N ILE A 191 14.45 -21.75 1.87
CA ILE A 191 15.64 -20.89 1.70
C ILE A 191 15.27 -19.41 1.85
N ASN A 192 14.05 -19.06 1.48
CA ASN A 192 13.60 -17.70 1.55
C ASN A 192 13.34 -17.27 3.01
N HIS A 193 12.82 -18.18 3.85
CA HIS A 193 12.71 -17.95 5.30
C HIS A 193 14.09 -17.75 5.96
N TYR A 194 15.12 -18.47 5.51
CA TYR A 194 16.48 -18.26 5.98
C TYR A 194 17.02 -16.87 5.64
N GLY A 195 16.83 -16.43 4.39
CA GLY A 195 17.17 -15.08 3.96
C GLY A 195 16.45 -14.01 4.79
N ALA A 196 15.15 -14.21 5.05
CA ALA A 196 14.35 -13.33 5.90
C ALA A 196 14.89 -13.27 7.34
N TYR A 197 15.23 -14.42 7.93
CA TYR A 197 15.83 -14.51 9.26
C TYR A 197 17.16 -13.75 9.33
N LEU A 198 18.09 -13.99 8.40
CA LEU A 198 19.38 -13.28 8.37
C LEU A 198 19.21 -11.76 8.21
N SER A 199 18.20 -11.32 7.48
CA SER A 199 17.91 -9.90 7.33
C SER A 199 17.48 -9.20 8.63
N THR A 200 17.03 -9.96 9.64
CA THR A 200 16.81 -9.46 11.01
C THR A 200 18.04 -9.53 11.92
N VAL A 201 19.02 -10.38 11.59
CA VAL A 201 20.25 -10.58 12.38
C VAL A 201 21.31 -9.54 12.02
N ILE A 202 21.60 -9.39 10.73
CA ILE A 202 22.69 -8.56 10.21
C ILE A 202 22.64 -7.11 10.73
N PRO A 203 21.47 -6.42 10.78
CA PRO A 203 21.39 -5.03 11.24
C PRO A 203 21.82 -4.78 12.69
N PHE A 204 21.87 -5.82 13.54
CA PHE A 204 22.28 -5.67 14.95
C PHE A 204 23.78 -5.83 15.18
N ILE A 205 24.50 -6.43 14.25
CA ILE A 205 25.93 -6.72 14.41
C ILE A 205 26.76 -5.45 14.66
N PRO A 206 26.53 -4.31 13.97
CA PRO A 206 27.26 -3.06 14.24
C PRO A 206 27.18 -2.58 15.69
N TYR A 207 26.01 -2.74 16.34
CA TYR A 207 25.84 -2.36 17.75
C TYR A 207 26.77 -3.18 18.67
N PHE A 208 26.78 -4.50 18.48
CA PHE A 208 27.58 -5.39 19.32
C PHE A 208 29.08 -5.29 19.03
N PHE A 209 29.46 -5.02 17.78
CA PHE A 209 30.84 -4.70 17.39
C PHE A 209 31.36 -3.47 18.16
N VAL A 210 30.62 -2.35 18.14
CA VAL A 210 31.01 -1.12 18.85
C VAL A 210 31.04 -1.31 20.37
N ARG A 211 30.17 -2.16 20.92
CA ARG A 211 30.08 -2.43 22.37
C ARG A 211 31.04 -3.52 22.85
N ALA A 212 31.73 -4.23 21.96
CA ALA A 212 32.69 -5.25 22.34
C ALA A 212 33.88 -4.63 23.09
N LYS A 213 34.07 -5.07 24.35
CA LYS A 213 35.14 -4.57 25.23
C LYS A 213 36.53 -5.08 24.82
N THR A 214 36.61 -6.23 24.18
CA THR A 214 37.87 -6.91 23.82
C THR A 214 38.07 -6.92 22.30
N ALA A 215 39.33 -6.89 21.87
CA ALA A 215 39.69 -7.05 20.46
C ALA A 215 39.15 -8.38 19.89
N LYS A 216 39.26 -9.47 20.64
CA LYS A 216 38.67 -10.78 20.30
C LYS A 216 37.17 -10.69 20.04
N GLY A 217 36.43 -9.93 20.86
CA GLY A 217 35.00 -9.71 20.67
C GLY A 217 34.68 -8.92 19.39
N ARG A 218 35.48 -7.89 19.07
CA ARG A 218 35.34 -7.13 17.82
C ARG A 218 35.59 -8.02 16.60
N VAL A 219 36.65 -8.83 16.64
CA VAL A 219 36.96 -9.82 15.59
C VAL A 219 35.83 -10.83 15.43
N PHE A 220 35.28 -11.34 16.53
CA PHE A 220 34.12 -12.25 16.48
C PHE A 220 32.92 -11.63 15.75
N TYR A 221 32.50 -10.41 16.13
CA TYR A 221 31.35 -9.77 15.47
C TYR A 221 31.64 -9.39 14.02
N PHE A 222 32.88 -9.05 13.70
CA PHE A 222 33.30 -8.82 12.31
C PHE A 222 33.22 -10.09 11.46
N LEU A 223 33.74 -11.21 11.96
CA LEU A 223 33.63 -12.52 11.31
C LEU A 223 32.17 -12.97 11.19
N ALA A 224 31.37 -12.76 12.24
CA ALA A 224 29.95 -13.07 12.21
C ALA A 224 29.22 -12.26 11.14
N PHE A 225 29.56 -10.98 10.98
CA PHE A 225 29.03 -10.14 9.89
C PHE A 225 29.37 -10.71 8.52
N LEU A 226 30.65 -11.01 8.27
CA LEU A 226 31.11 -11.54 6.98
C LEU A 226 30.45 -12.89 6.64
N ILE A 227 30.38 -13.80 7.60
CA ILE A 227 29.81 -15.15 7.40
C ILE A 227 28.30 -15.08 7.21
N CYS A 228 27.58 -14.27 8.00
CA CYS A 228 26.14 -14.07 7.81
C CYS A 228 25.83 -13.42 6.46
N ILE A 229 26.63 -12.43 6.01
CA ILE A 229 26.44 -11.80 4.69
C ILE A 229 26.77 -12.77 3.55
N ALA A 230 27.86 -13.54 3.67
CA ALA A 230 28.20 -14.55 2.67
C ALA A 230 27.08 -15.60 2.54
N SER A 231 26.61 -16.13 3.67
CA SER A 231 25.50 -17.09 3.69
C SER A 231 24.20 -16.48 3.16
N PHE A 232 23.91 -15.23 3.51
CA PHE A 232 22.79 -14.48 2.93
C PHE A 232 22.87 -14.41 1.40
N GLY A 233 24.05 -14.12 0.84
CA GLY A 233 24.29 -14.15 -0.60
C GLY A 233 24.04 -15.51 -1.24
N MET A 234 24.37 -16.61 -0.54
CA MET A 234 24.14 -17.98 -1.00
C MET A 234 22.66 -18.40 -0.99
N THR A 235 21.78 -17.67 -0.29
CA THR A 235 20.33 -17.92 -0.35
C THR A 235 19.74 -17.59 -1.71
N LEU A 236 20.32 -16.60 -2.40
CA LEU A 236 19.78 -15.97 -3.60
C LEU A 236 18.28 -15.65 -3.48
N SER A 237 17.82 -15.37 -2.25
CA SER A 237 16.43 -15.01 -1.96
C SER A 237 16.21 -13.56 -2.35
N ARG A 238 15.51 -13.33 -3.46
CA ARG A 238 15.30 -12.00 -4.03
C ARG A 238 14.57 -11.07 -3.07
N SER A 239 13.49 -11.54 -2.47
CA SER A 239 12.71 -10.78 -1.49
C SER A 239 13.53 -10.42 -0.26
N ALA A 240 14.37 -11.33 0.23
CA ALA A 240 15.30 -11.03 1.31
C ALA A 240 16.36 -9.99 0.90
N ILE A 241 16.92 -10.08 -0.32
CA ILE A 241 17.89 -9.11 -0.87
C ILE A 241 17.26 -7.71 -0.93
N ILE A 242 16.05 -7.59 -1.48
CA ILE A 242 15.31 -6.31 -1.54
C ILE A 242 15.09 -5.78 -0.12
N GLY A 243 14.59 -6.63 0.79
CA GLY A 243 14.34 -6.26 2.18
C GLY A 243 15.59 -5.76 2.90
N LEU A 244 16.69 -6.51 2.84
CA LEU A 244 17.95 -6.12 3.50
C LEU A 244 18.56 -4.88 2.86
N SER A 245 18.50 -4.72 1.54
CA SER A 245 19.05 -3.56 0.84
C SER A 245 18.30 -2.28 1.22
N ALA A 246 16.96 -2.31 1.19
CA ALA A 246 16.13 -1.20 1.64
C ALA A 246 16.36 -0.89 3.13
N ALA A 247 16.49 -1.93 3.96
CA ALA A 247 16.79 -1.79 5.37
C ALA A 247 18.15 -1.16 5.64
N PHE A 248 19.18 -1.50 4.87
CA PHE A 248 20.51 -0.92 4.97
C PHE A 248 20.55 0.52 4.47
N LEU A 249 19.87 0.82 3.37
CA LEU A 249 19.73 2.20 2.88
C LEU A 249 19.05 3.09 3.92
N LEU A 250 17.93 2.63 4.50
CA LEU A 250 17.26 3.33 5.59
C LEU A 250 18.19 3.47 6.82
N TYR A 251 18.94 2.42 7.16
CA TYR A 251 19.92 2.44 8.25
C TYR A 251 20.90 3.61 8.08
N LEU A 252 21.48 3.73 6.88
CA LEU A 252 22.47 4.78 6.56
C LEU A 252 21.86 6.17 6.49
N ILE A 253 20.66 6.33 5.91
CA ILE A 253 19.93 7.60 5.87
C ILE A 253 19.66 8.09 7.29
N LEU A 254 19.12 7.23 8.15
CA LEU A 254 18.84 7.58 9.53
C LEU A 254 20.14 7.85 10.30
N LEU A 255 21.17 7.02 10.16
CA LEU A 255 22.47 7.28 10.79
C LEU A 255 23.03 8.66 10.40
N SER A 256 22.84 9.08 9.15
CA SER A 256 23.23 10.39 8.64
C SER A 256 22.47 11.55 9.30
N PHE A 257 21.16 11.41 9.53
CA PHE A 257 20.36 12.40 10.28
C PHE A 257 20.81 12.61 11.73
N LYS A 258 21.66 11.72 12.28
CA LYS A 258 22.26 11.87 13.62
C LYS A 258 23.67 12.50 13.60
N GLY A 259 24.12 13.01 12.44
CA GLY A 259 25.41 13.69 12.31
C GLY A 259 26.59 12.75 11.99
N TYR A 260 26.33 11.49 11.66
CA TYR A 260 27.36 10.50 11.32
C TYR A 260 27.52 10.32 9.79
N PHE A 261 27.28 11.37 9.01
CA PHE A 261 27.28 11.33 7.53
C PHE A 261 28.62 10.89 6.93
N LYS A 262 29.75 11.35 7.48
CA LYS A 262 31.08 10.94 7.00
C LYS A 262 31.30 9.44 7.18
N GLN A 263 30.90 8.90 8.33
CA GLN A 263 31.01 7.47 8.61
C GLN A 263 30.08 6.63 7.73
N SER A 264 28.85 7.08 7.47
CA SER A 264 27.92 6.37 6.59
C SER A 264 28.37 6.40 5.13
N ALA A 265 28.91 7.52 4.64
CA ALA A 265 29.44 7.64 3.28
C ALA A 265 30.67 6.74 3.05
N ILE A 266 31.59 6.68 4.02
CA ILE A 266 32.77 5.80 3.96
C ILE A 266 32.36 4.33 3.94
N VAL A 267 31.41 3.92 4.78
CA VAL A 267 30.92 2.53 4.81
C VAL A 267 30.23 2.18 3.48
N LEU A 268 29.42 3.09 2.93
CA LEU A 268 28.77 2.87 1.63
C LEU A 268 29.83 2.73 0.51
N ALA A 269 30.82 3.62 0.48
CA ALA A 269 31.93 3.55 -0.46
C ALA A 269 32.75 2.26 -0.28
N ALA A 270 33.05 1.85 0.96
CA ALA A 270 33.78 0.62 1.24
C ALA A 270 33.01 -0.64 0.84
N VAL A 271 31.70 -0.68 1.05
CA VAL A 271 30.83 -1.78 0.58
C VAL A 271 30.80 -1.81 -0.95
N LEU A 272 30.65 -0.66 -1.60
CA LEU A 272 30.70 -0.57 -3.07
C LEU A 272 32.06 -1.01 -3.62
N ILE A 273 33.16 -0.57 -3.01
CA ILE A 273 34.53 -0.97 -3.36
C ILE A 273 34.75 -2.47 -3.09
N LEU A 274 34.23 -3.03 -2.00
CA LEU A 274 34.32 -4.46 -1.71
C LEU A 274 33.52 -5.27 -2.73
N VAL A 275 32.30 -4.85 -3.08
CA VAL A 275 31.47 -5.50 -4.10
C VAL A 275 32.16 -5.42 -5.46
N MET A 276 32.62 -4.24 -5.86
CA MET A 276 33.38 -4.03 -7.10
C MET A 276 34.71 -4.78 -7.08
N GLY A 277 35.36 -4.89 -5.93
CA GLY A 277 36.61 -5.61 -5.71
C GLY A 277 36.44 -7.12 -5.75
N ILE A 278 35.32 -7.66 -5.26
CA ILE A 278 34.94 -9.07 -5.43
C ILE A 278 34.65 -9.36 -6.92
N ILE A 279 33.95 -8.44 -7.60
CA ILE A 279 33.69 -8.52 -9.04
C ILE A 279 35.02 -8.51 -9.83
N TYR A 280 35.95 -7.62 -9.47
CA TYR A 280 37.23 -7.42 -10.14
C TYR A 280 38.27 -8.52 -9.81
N ALA A 281 38.37 -8.95 -8.55
CA ALA A 281 39.29 -10.01 -8.14
C ALA A 281 38.83 -11.38 -8.67
N GLY A 282 37.52 -11.59 -8.80
CA GLY A 282 36.96 -12.77 -9.49
C GLY A 282 37.37 -12.85 -10.97
N ASP A 283 37.55 -11.70 -11.63
CA ASP A 283 37.98 -11.61 -13.04
C ASP A 283 39.49 -11.86 -13.20
N ARG A 284 40.32 -11.35 -12.29
CA ARG A 284 41.80 -11.45 -12.33
C ARG A 284 42.38 -12.77 -11.82
N ALA A 285 41.68 -13.50 -10.94
CA ALA A 285 42.24 -14.67 -10.26
C ALA A 285 42.34 -15.94 -11.13
N GLY A 286 41.98 -15.90 -12.42
CA GLY A 286 42.02 -17.07 -13.31
C GLY A 286 41.08 -18.22 -12.90
N LEU A 287 40.36 -18.07 -11.78
CA LEU A 287 39.10 -18.75 -11.53
C LEU A 287 38.21 -18.37 -12.71
N LYS A 288 38.03 -19.28 -13.66
CA LYS A 288 36.92 -19.25 -14.61
C LYS A 288 35.61 -19.38 -13.82
N LEU A 289 35.31 -18.42 -12.94
CA LEU A 289 33.98 -18.11 -12.49
C LEU A 289 33.34 -17.46 -13.71
N SER A 290 32.95 -18.35 -14.62
CA SER A 290 32.82 -18.08 -16.05
C SER A 290 32.08 -16.77 -16.31
N TYR A 291 32.40 -16.11 -17.41
CA TYR A 291 31.50 -15.14 -18.03
C TYR A 291 30.05 -15.67 -18.09
N GLN A 292 29.85 -17.00 -18.17
CA GLN A 292 28.55 -17.65 -17.97
C GLN A 292 28.02 -17.64 -16.52
N LEU A 293 28.85 -17.67 -15.47
CA LEU A 293 28.47 -17.53 -14.06
C LEU A 293 28.18 -16.08 -13.69
N GLN A 294 28.87 -15.09 -14.27
CA GLN A 294 28.50 -13.67 -14.18
C GLN A 294 27.22 -13.37 -14.97
N LYS A 295 27.13 -13.84 -16.22
CA LYS A 295 25.90 -13.77 -17.03
C LYS A 295 24.78 -14.59 -16.40
N ARG A 296 25.06 -15.68 -15.66
CA ARG A 296 24.11 -16.42 -14.81
C ARG A 296 23.84 -15.72 -13.48
N PHE A 297 24.75 -15.03 -12.83
CA PHE A 297 24.44 -14.31 -11.59
C PHE A 297 23.57 -13.09 -11.91
N LEU A 298 23.91 -12.37 -12.99
CA LEU A 298 23.12 -11.31 -13.58
C LEU A 298 21.85 -11.84 -14.24
N SER A 299 21.81 -13.02 -14.87
CA SER A 299 20.56 -13.60 -15.37
C SER A 299 19.74 -14.29 -14.28
N ILE A 300 20.28 -14.82 -13.19
CA ILE A 300 19.48 -15.37 -12.09
C ILE A 300 18.94 -14.24 -11.20
N ASN A 301 19.69 -13.15 -11.03
CA ASN A 301 19.23 -11.98 -10.28
C ASN A 301 18.55 -10.90 -11.14
N PHE A 302 18.70 -10.91 -12.46
CA PHE A 302 18.12 -9.93 -13.40
C PHE A 302 17.68 -10.52 -14.76
N SER A 303 17.57 -11.85 -14.96
CA SER A 303 16.86 -12.34 -16.16
C SER A 303 15.42 -11.94 -16.05
N TYR A 304 15.00 -11.18 -17.04
CA TYR A 304 13.68 -10.64 -17.17
C TYR A 304 12.60 -11.74 -17.09
N ARG A 305 12.83 -12.84 -17.82
CA ARG A 305 11.94 -14.03 -17.88
C ARG A 305 11.56 -14.62 -16.51
N VAL A 306 12.51 -14.77 -15.59
CA VAL A 306 12.30 -15.47 -14.31
C VAL A 306 11.94 -14.48 -13.20
N TRP A 307 12.26 -13.21 -13.37
CA TRP A 307 11.73 -12.13 -12.52
C TRP A 307 10.22 -12.07 -12.60
N ASP A 308 9.71 -12.17 -13.82
CA ASP A 308 8.28 -12.18 -14.09
C ASP A 308 7.59 -13.35 -13.38
N ASP A 309 7.82 -14.62 -13.75
CA ASP A 309 6.95 -15.73 -13.30
C ASP A 309 6.77 -15.85 -11.78
N SER A 310 7.84 -15.69 -11.00
CA SER A 310 7.76 -15.80 -9.54
C SER A 310 7.07 -14.59 -8.90
N ILE A 311 7.38 -13.37 -9.34
CA ILE A 311 6.69 -12.16 -8.86
C ILE A 311 5.22 -12.23 -9.27
N ASN A 312 4.95 -12.65 -10.50
CA ASN A 312 3.61 -12.79 -11.06
C ASN A 312 2.79 -13.85 -10.33
N ALA A 313 3.39 -14.97 -9.94
CA ALA A 313 2.75 -15.98 -9.10
C ALA A 313 2.38 -15.40 -7.72
N HIS A 314 3.28 -14.65 -7.07
CA HIS A 314 2.98 -14.02 -5.78
C HIS A 314 1.96 -12.87 -5.92
N SER A 315 2.02 -12.10 -7.00
CA SER A 315 1.01 -11.09 -7.34
C SER A 315 -0.34 -11.75 -7.57
N ALA A 316 -0.40 -12.91 -8.21
CA ALA A 316 -1.62 -13.70 -8.37
C ALA A 316 -2.17 -14.17 -7.01
N LEU A 317 -1.31 -14.59 -6.07
CA LEU A 317 -1.72 -14.94 -4.70
C LEU A 317 -2.22 -13.73 -3.89
N ALA A 318 -1.58 -12.57 -4.04
CA ALA A 318 -2.01 -11.32 -3.42
C ALA A 318 -3.36 -10.85 -4.00
N TYR A 319 -3.52 -10.95 -5.32
CA TYR A 319 -4.77 -10.64 -6.00
C TYR A 319 -5.87 -11.64 -5.63
N GLY A 320 -5.57 -12.94 -5.52
CA GLY A 320 -6.54 -13.92 -5.04
C GLY A 320 -6.91 -13.70 -3.57
N SER A 321 -5.96 -13.30 -2.72
CA SER A 321 -6.24 -12.85 -1.35
C SER A 321 -7.22 -11.67 -1.33
N TRP A 322 -7.05 -10.73 -2.26
CA TRP A 322 -7.95 -9.61 -2.45
C TRP A 322 -9.34 -10.07 -2.90
N GLN A 323 -9.45 -10.91 -3.93
CA GLN A 323 -10.72 -11.46 -4.42
C GLN A 323 -11.49 -12.23 -3.33
N ILE A 324 -10.78 -12.95 -2.45
CA ILE A 324 -11.39 -13.61 -1.28
C ILE A 324 -11.96 -12.57 -0.31
N MET A 325 -11.23 -11.50 -0.04
CA MET A 325 -11.71 -10.41 0.80
C MET A 325 -12.89 -9.68 0.15
N GLU A 326 -12.92 -9.47 -1.16
CA GLU A 326 -14.06 -8.85 -1.84
C GLU A 326 -15.35 -9.67 -1.70
N LYS A 327 -15.26 -11.00 -1.71
CA LYS A 327 -16.41 -11.89 -1.47
C LYS A 327 -16.96 -11.73 -0.05
N ASN A 328 -16.10 -11.49 0.94
CA ASN A 328 -16.51 -11.23 2.33
C ASN A 328 -15.63 -10.14 2.98
N PRO A 329 -15.95 -8.85 2.78
CA PRO A 329 -15.06 -7.76 3.19
C PRO A 329 -14.87 -7.65 4.70
N ILE A 330 -15.86 -8.10 5.49
CA ILE A 330 -15.85 -7.93 6.94
C ILE A 330 -15.02 -9.03 7.60
N LEU A 331 -15.30 -10.30 7.28
CA LEU A 331 -14.70 -11.47 7.95
C LEU A 331 -13.70 -12.26 7.09
N GLY A 332 -13.57 -11.95 5.80
CA GLY A 332 -12.72 -12.67 4.87
C GLY A 332 -13.25 -14.08 4.52
N GLY A 333 -12.38 -14.90 3.94
CA GLY A 333 -12.67 -16.28 3.54
C GLY A 333 -12.51 -17.33 4.65
N GLY A 334 -12.31 -16.87 5.90
CA GLY A 334 -12.09 -17.74 7.06
C GLY A 334 -10.61 -18.12 7.22
N TYR A 335 -10.12 -18.04 8.45
CA TYR A 335 -8.71 -18.28 8.72
C TYR A 335 -8.29 -19.72 8.43
N GLY A 336 -7.17 -19.94 7.74
CA GLY A 336 -6.72 -21.28 7.33
C GLY A 336 -7.42 -21.85 6.08
N SER A 337 -8.43 -21.17 5.53
CA SER A 337 -9.19 -21.64 4.35
C SER A 337 -8.65 -21.14 3.01
N PHE A 338 -7.53 -20.42 3.01
CA PHE A 338 -7.02 -19.75 1.82
C PHE A 338 -6.88 -20.68 0.62
N ASN A 339 -6.26 -21.86 0.76
CA ASN A 339 -6.05 -22.79 -0.36
C ASN A 339 -7.38 -23.15 -1.07
N LYS A 340 -8.42 -23.49 -0.31
CA LYS A 340 -9.74 -23.88 -0.86
C LYS A 340 -10.43 -22.67 -1.49
N GLN A 341 -10.41 -21.53 -0.81
CA GLN A 341 -11.01 -20.28 -1.29
C GLN A 341 -10.32 -19.77 -2.57
N PHE A 342 -8.99 -19.79 -2.59
CA PHE A 342 -8.16 -19.31 -3.70
C PHE A 342 -8.45 -20.10 -4.98
N ARG A 343 -8.62 -21.41 -4.90
CA ARG A 343 -8.99 -22.25 -6.07
C ARG A 343 -10.35 -21.90 -6.70
N THR A 344 -11.20 -21.14 -6.00
CA THR A 344 -12.48 -20.62 -6.54
C THR A 344 -12.36 -19.21 -7.14
N THR A 345 -11.16 -18.64 -7.15
CA THR A 345 -10.90 -17.30 -7.69
C THR A 345 -10.55 -17.36 -9.16
N GLU A 346 -10.83 -16.28 -9.89
CA GLU A 346 -10.58 -16.20 -11.33
C GLU A 346 -9.07 -16.27 -11.64
N ILE A 347 -8.25 -15.66 -10.77
CA ILE A 347 -6.79 -15.59 -10.93
C ILE A 347 -6.09 -16.93 -10.65
N SER A 348 -6.78 -17.90 -10.03
CA SER A 348 -6.18 -19.19 -9.69
C SER A 348 -5.69 -19.95 -10.92
N LYS A 349 -6.41 -19.85 -12.05
CA LYS A 349 -5.99 -20.47 -13.32
C LYS A 349 -4.63 -19.94 -13.76
N THR A 350 -4.49 -18.61 -13.77
CA THR A 350 -3.24 -17.92 -14.09
C THR A 350 -2.10 -18.33 -13.16
N TYR A 351 -2.37 -18.49 -11.86
CA TYR A 351 -1.38 -19.00 -10.92
C TYR A 351 -0.94 -20.43 -11.26
N PHE A 352 -1.87 -21.34 -11.57
CA PHE A 352 -1.55 -22.73 -11.92
C PHE A 352 -0.93 -22.92 -13.32
N ASP A 353 -1.03 -21.92 -14.18
CA ASP A 353 -0.30 -21.88 -15.45
C ASP A 353 1.16 -21.42 -15.25
N LEU A 354 1.43 -20.65 -14.18
CA LEU A 354 2.77 -20.19 -13.78
C LEU A 354 3.49 -21.21 -12.88
N ASP A 355 2.76 -21.85 -11.97
CA ASP A 355 3.27 -22.83 -11.03
C ASP A 355 2.63 -24.21 -11.30
N PRO A 356 3.40 -25.19 -11.83
CA PRO A 356 2.86 -26.48 -12.25
C PRO A 356 2.41 -27.38 -11.08
N VAL A 357 2.67 -26.99 -9.81
CA VAL A 357 2.31 -27.80 -8.64
C VAL A 357 0.83 -27.62 -8.28
N LYS A 358 -0.05 -28.32 -9.00
CA LYS A 358 -1.52 -28.21 -8.83
C LYS A 358 -2.05 -28.90 -7.58
N ASP A 359 -1.36 -29.91 -7.05
CA ASP A 359 -1.84 -30.77 -5.96
C ASP A 359 -1.37 -30.35 -4.55
N ALA A 360 -0.52 -29.32 -4.44
CA ALA A 360 -0.04 -28.84 -3.15
C ALA A 360 -1.03 -27.89 -2.45
N VAL A 361 -0.93 -27.80 -1.12
CA VAL A 361 -1.61 -26.78 -0.33
C VAL A 361 -0.96 -25.42 -0.62
N ILE A 362 -1.72 -24.49 -1.19
CA ILE A 362 -1.24 -23.15 -1.54
C ILE A 362 -1.47 -22.22 -0.35
N PRO A 363 -0.42 -21.59 0.19
CA PRO A 363 -0.59 -20.55 1.19
C PRO A 363 -0.68 -19.17 0.51
N PRO A 364 -1.25 -18.17 1.19
CA PRO A 364 -1.38 -16.80 0.67
C PRO A 364 -0.05 -16.07 0.47
N HIS A 365 1.05 -16.60 1.03
CA HIS A 365 2.42 -16.09 0.87
C HIS A 365 2.60 -14.58 1.09
N SER A 366 1.83 -13.98 2.00
CA SER A 366 2.02 -12.56 2.36
C SER A 366 1.58 -12.24 3.78
N VAL A 367 2.48 -11.65 4.57
CA VAL A 367 2.23 -11.11 5.92
C VAL A 367 1.12 -10.07 5.91
N TRP A 368 0.94 -9.37 4.79
CA TRP A 368 -0.02 -8.28 4.64
C TRP A 368 -1.34 -8.77 4.07
N PHE A 369 -1.34 -9.61 3.02
CA PHE A 369 -2.59 -10.03 2.39
C PHE A 369 -3.25 -11.24 3.07
N GLU A 370 -2.51 -12.02 3.85
CA GLU A 370 -3.07 -13.16 4.57
C GLU A 370 -4.06 -12.75 5.68
N PRO A 371 -3.82 -11.75 6.56
CA PRO A 371 -4.81 -11.31 7.53
C PRO A 371 -6.07 -10.77 6.84
N LEU A 372 -5.88 -10.10 5.69
CA LEU A 372 -6.95 -9.53 4.90
C LEU A 372 -7.86 -10.61 4.31
N SER A 373 -7.30 -11.63 3.65
CA SER A 373 -8.08 -12.74 3.10
C SER A 373 -8.65 -13.65 4.18
N ALA A 374 -7.97 -13.81 5.31
CA ALA A 374 -8.42 -14.69 6.39
C ALA A 374 -9.52 -14.11 7.28
N THR A 375 -9.41 -12.82 7.61
CA THR A 375 -10.22 -12.18 8.67
C THR A 375 -10.90 -10.89 8.22
N GLY A 376 -10.80 -10.57 6.93
CA GLY A 376 -11.38 -9.37 6.33
C GLY A 376 -10.80 -8.08 6.93
N LEU A 377 -11.52 -6.98 6.73
CA LEU A 377 -11.18 -5.68 7.30
C LEU A 377 -11.24 -5.70 8.84
N LEU A 378 -12.10 -6.54 9.44
CA LEU A 378 -12.28 -6.57 10.88
C LEU A 378 -11.01 -7.03 11.61
N GLY A 379 -10.32 -8.06 11.10
CA GLY A 379 -9.07 -8.57 11.70
C GLY A 379 -7.80 -7.94 11.14
N SER A 380 -7.77 -7.57 9.86
CA SER A 380 -6.59 -6.92 9.26
C SER A 380 -6.34 -5.50 9.78
N ALA A 381 -7.39 -4.71 10.05
CA ALA A 381 -7.25 -3.36 10.61
C ALA A 381 -6.52 -3.33 11.97
N PRO A 382 -6.94 -4.06 13.02
CA PRO A 382 -6.22 -4.09 14.28
C PRO A 382 -4.80 -4.69 14.15
N PHE A 383 -4.60 -5.64 13.24
CA PHE A 383 -3.27 -6.16 12.92
C PHE A 383 -2.35 -5.07 12.33
N TYR A 384 -2.81 -4.28 11.36
CA TYR A 384 -2.01 -3.17 10.82
C TYR A 384 -1.79 -2.03 11.83
N ILE A 385 -2.78 -1.76 12.71
CA ILE A 385 -2.62 -0.82 13.82
C ILE A 385 -1.50 -1.30 14.76
N PHE A 386 -1.48 -2.59 15.09
CA PHE A 386 -0.41 -3.18 15.91
C PHE A 386 0.98 -2.93 15.28
N PHE A 387 1.16 -3.21 13.99
CA PHE A 387 2.41 -2.95 13.28
C PHE A 387 2.78 -1.46 13.25
N THR A 388 1.81 -0.59 12.99
CA THR A 388 2.02 0.86 12.96
C THR A 388 2.49 1.40 14.31
N LEU A 389 1.94 0.88 15.41
CA LEU A 389 2.37 1.26 16.75
C LEU A 389 3.84 0.90 17.01
N ILE A 390 4.29 -0.27 16.54
CA ILE A 390 5.70 -0.69 16.70
C ILE A 390 6.63 0.32 16.05
N TRP A 391 6.35 0.70 14.80
CA TRP A 391 7.08 1.75 14.09
C TRP A 391 7.10 3.06 14.86
N TYR A 392 5.95 3.50 15.37
CA TYR A 392 5.85 4.71 16.18
C TYR A 392 6.81 4.69 17.38
N PHE A 393 6.84 3.59 18.15
CA PHE A 393 7.69 3.49 19.34
C PHE A 393 9.18 3.44 18.99
N LEU A 394 9.54 2.70 17.94
CA LEU A 394 10.93 2.63 17.48
C LEU A 394 11.43 4.00 17.01
N PHE A 395 10.65 4.71 16.19
CA PHE A 395 11.02 6.07 15.76
C PHE A 395 11.04 7.07 16.92
N ALA A 396 10.15 6.92 17.90
CA ALA A 396 10.18 7.74 19.11
C ALA A 396 11.46 7.52 19.93
N LYS A 397 11.92 6.26 20.06
CA LYS A 397 13.21 5.92 20.67
C LYS A 397 14.38 6.48 19.89
N TYR A 398 14.39 6.28 18.57
CA TYR A 398 15.43 6.77 17.68
C TYR A 398 15.60 8.29 17.78
N ARG A 399 14.49 9.04 17.76
CA ARG A 399 14.52 10.51 17.94
C ARG A 399 15.16 10.91 19.26
N LYS A 400 14.88 10.20 20.35
CA LYS A 400 15.43 10.47 21.69
C LYS A 400 16.85 9.95 21.90
N ALA A 401 17.31 9.00 21.08
CA ALA A 401 18.66 8.42 21.20
C ALA A 401 19.73 9.48 20.89
N LYS A 402 20.68 9.64 21.82
CA LYS A 402 21.82 10.56 21.72
C LYS A 402 23.15 9.83 21.56
N GLN A 403 23.33 8.71 22.27
CA GLN A 403 24.55 7.91 22.21
C GLN A 403 24.56 7.03 20.96
N LEU A 404 25.72 6.88 20.31
CA LEU A 404 25.89 6.03 19.13
C LEU A 404 25.38 4.61 19.38
N SER A 405 25.67 4.02 20.55
CA SER A 405 25.18 2.69 20.89
C SER A 405 23.64 2.59 20.96
N ASP A 406 22.96 3.62 21.44
CA ASP A 406 21.49 3.62 21.47
C ASP A 406 20.90 3.82 20.06
N ILE A 407 21.58 4.63 19.24
CA ILE A 407 21.24 4.83 17.84
C ILE A 407 21.37 3.51 17.06
N LEU A 408 22.54 2.87 17.09
CA LEU A 408 22.79 1.62 16.36
C LEU A 408 21.85 0.49 16.80
N LEU A 409 21.53 0.38 18.10
CA LEU A 409 20.56 -0.61 18.58
C LEU A 409 19.16 -0.33 18.04
N THR A 410 18.72 0.93 18.07
CA THR A 410 17.39 1.30 17.55
C THR A 410 17.33 1.10 16.04
N LEU A 411 18.41 1.44 15.32
CA LEU A 411 18.52 1.19 13.89
C LEU A 411 18.51 -0.30 13.57
N GLY A 412 19.13 -1.16 14.39
CA GLY A 412 19.01 -2.60 14.25
C GLY A 412 17.55 -3.08 14.23
N PHE A 413 16.73 -2.60 15.18
CA PHE A 413 15.29 -2.90 15.20
C PHE A 413 14.53 -2.30 14.02
N ILE A 414 14.74 -1.02 13.70
CA ILE A 414 14.09 -0.33 12.58
C ILE A 414 14.39 -1.04 11.25
N SER A 415 15.66 -1.31 10.99
CA SER A 415 16.10 -1.96 9.75
C SER A 415 15.70 -3.42 9.69
N GLY A 416 15.84 -4.19 10.77
CA GLY A 416 15.37 -5.57 10.80
C GLY A 416 13.85 -5.67 10.61
N LEU A 417 13.08 -4.75 11.22
CA LEU A 417 11.63 -4.68 11.02
C LEU A 417 11.29 -4.28 9.58
N LEU A 418 12.02 -3.34 8.99
CA LEU A 418 11.84 -2.97 7.58
C LEU A 418 12.12 -4.16 6.66
N ALA A 419 13.25 -4.84 6.88
CA ALA A 419 13.67 -5.96 6.05
C ALA A 419 12.64 -7.08 6.06
N VAL A 420 12.19 -7.49 7.24
CA VAL A 420 11.15 -8.52 7.37
C VAL A 420 9.78 -8.03 6.88
N SER A 421 9.46 -6.75 7.03
CA SER A 421 8.19 -6.19 6.52
C SER A 421 8.12 -6.22 4.98
N LEU A 422 9.22 -5.81 4.32
CA LEU A 422 9.31 -5.80 2.85
C LEU A 422 9.43 -7.22 2.30
N SER A 423 10.25 -8.06 2.91
CA SER A 423 10.37 -9.46 2.48
C SER A 423 9.08 -10.23 2.78
N GLY A 424 8.35 -9.84 3.82
CA GLY A 424 7.05 -10.39 4.21
C GLY A 424 5.91 -10.15 3.22
N VAL A 425 6.13 -9.37 2.15
CA VAL A 425 5.24 -9.39 0.98
C VAL A 425 5.16 -10.79 0.36
N PHE A 426 6.24 -11.58 0.48
CA PHE A 426 6.42 -12.87 -0.18
C PHE A 426 6.47 -14.07 0.80
N TYR A 427 6.17 -13.87 2.08
CA TYR A 427 6.17 -14.95 3.10
C TYR A 427 4.92 -14.90 3.96
N SER A 428 4.59 -16.02 4.60
CA SER A 428 3.47 -16.08 5.53
C SER A 428 3.81 -15.40 6.87
N TYR A 429 2.81 -14.81 7.52
CA TYR A 429 2.97 -14.34 8.90
C TYR A 429 2.95 -15.47 9.92
N ASN A 430 2.69 -16.73 9.53
CA ASN A 430 2.70 -17.88 10.43
C ASN A 430 4.11 -18.42 10.73
N MET A 431 5.02 -17.52 11.05
CA MET A 431 6.41 -17.81 11.37
C MET A 431 6.78 -17.38 12.78
N GLU A 432 7.40 -18.25 13.55
CA GLU A 432 7.72 -17.99 14.97
C GLU A 432 8.75 -16.86 15.10
N PHE A 433 9.81 -16.89 14.29
CA PHE A 433 10.86 -15.88 14.36
C PHE A 433 10.34 -14.48 14.01
N PHE A 434 9.37 -14.40 13.09
CA PHE A 434 8.71 -13.16 12.71
C PHE A 434 8.05 -12.50 13.92
N TYR A 435 7.15 -13.22 14.60
CA TYR A 435 6.45 -12.69 15.77
C TYR A 435 7.41 -12.40 16.93
N VAL A 436 8.37 -13.28 17.22
CA VAL A 436 9.35 -13.05 18.29
C VAL A 436 10.15 -11.77 18.03
N PHE A 437 10.64 -11.58 16.80
CA PHE A 437 11.35 -10.36 16.43
C PHE A 437 10.48 -9.11 16.59
N VAL A 438 9.26 -9.15 16.06
CA VAL A 438 8.28 -8.05 16.12
C VAL A 438 7.92 -7.69 17.57
N PHE A 439 7.74 -8.68 18.45
CA PHE A 439 7.49 -8.46 19.87
C PHE A 439 8.67 -7.86 20.59
N PHE A 440 9.89 -8.28 20.29
CA PHE A 440 11.07 -7.63 20.88
C PHE A 440 11.25 -6.20 20.38
N ALA A 441 10.98 -5.93 19.10
CA ALA A 441 10.99 -4.59 18.55
C ALA A 441 9.96 -3.69 19.26
N LEU A 442 8.76 -4.22 19.47
CA LEU A 442 7.72 -3.56 20.25
C LEU A 442 8.16 -3.28 21.70
N LEU A 443 8.57 -4.31 22.42
CA LEU A 443 8.94 -4.21 23.84
C LEU A 443 10.14 -3.29 24.04
N TYR A 444 11.14 -3.31 23.14
CA TYR A 444 12.24 -2.35 23.14
C TYR A 444 11.76 -0.92 22.92
N GLY A 445 10.92 -0.70 21.90
CA GLY A 445 10.34 0.59 21.56
C GLY A 445 9.53 1.18 22.72
N ALA A 446 8.64 0.37 23.29
CA ALA A 446 7.71 0.74 24.35
C ALA A 446 8.34 0.75 25.76
N TYR A 447 9.56 0.22 25.93
CA TYR A 447 10.21 0.13 27.25
C TYR A 447 10.32 1.51 27.93
N LYS A 448 9.80 1.60 29.17
CA LYS A 448 9.67 2.83 29.99
C LYS A 448 8.79 3.93 29.37
N VAL A 449 7.90 3.60 28.44
CA VAL A 449 6.85 4.53 28.00
C VAL A 449 5.64 4.34 28.92
N LYS A 450 5.19 5.42 29.58
CA LYS A 450 4.13 5.36 30.60
C LYS A 450 2.77 4.94 30.05
N GLU A 451 2.41 5.36 28.84
CA GLU A 451 1.17 4.96 28.17
C GLU A 451 1.35 4.90 26.64
N PRO A 452 0.70 3.95 25.95
CA PRO A 452 0.65 3.94 24.50
C PRO A 452 -0.11 5.15 23.94
N PRO A 453 0.19 5.58 22.70
CA PRO A 453 -0.45 6.77 22.11
C PRO A 453 -1.94 6.58 21.85
N LEU A 454 -2.42 5.34 21.81
CA LEU A 454 -3.80 4.95 21.58
C LEU A 454 -4.30 4.09 22.74
N LYS A 455 -5.55 4.31 23.14
CA LYS A 455 -6.28 3.45 24.09
C LYS A 455 -7.12 2.43 23.32
N LEU A 456 -7.57 1.35 23.97
CA LEU A 456 -8.43 0.33 23.33
C LEU A 456 -9.62 0.93 22.57
N LYS A 457 -10.31 1.88 23.21
CA LYS A 457 -11.44 2.59 22.60
C LYS A 457 -11.07 3.32 21.31
N ASP A 458 -9.84 3.83 21.20
CA ASP A 458 -9.36 4.48 19.98
C ASP A 458 -9.09 3.44 18.88
N ILE A 459 -8.59 2.26 19.24
CA ILE A 459 -8.36 1.14 18.30
C ILE A 459 -9.68 0.59 17.80
N LEU A 460 -10.65 0.38 18.68
CA LEU A 460 -12.00 -0.07 18.32
C LEU A 460 -12.68 0.97 17.40
N ALA A 461 -12.57 2.26 17.74
CA ALA A 461 -13.09 3.33 16.90
C ALA A 461 -12.40 3.37 15.52
N LEU A 462 -11.07 3.31 15.48
CA LEU A 462 -10.33 3.28 14.22
C LEU A 462 -10.67 2.05 13.38
N THR A 463 -10.76 0.87 14.00
CA THR A 463 -11.17 -0.36 13.32
C THR A 463 -12.56 -0.19 12.73
N PHE A 464 -13.51 0.32 13.51
CA PHE A 464 -14.87 0.60 13.02
C PHE A 464 -14.87 1.60 11.86
N ILE A 465 -14.13 2.71 11.96
CA ILE A 465 -14.03 3.72 10.90
C ILE A 465 -13.42 3.13 9.62
N VAL A 466 -12.35 2.33 9.74
CA VAL A 466 -11.69 1.68 8.60
C VAL A 466 -12.61 0.65 7.96
N VAL A 467 -13.29 -0.17 8.76
CA VAL A 467 -14.27 -1.15 8.25
C VAL A 467 -15.42 -0.44 7.55
N LEU A 468 -15.98 0.63 8.16
CA LEU A 468 -17.09 1.40 7.59
C LEU A 468 -16.70 2.07 6.26
N ALA A 469 -15.62 2.86 6.26
CA ALA A 469 -15.15 3.57 5.07
C ALA A 469 -14.67 2.58 4.01
N GLY A 470 -13.91 1.55 4.39
CA GLY A 470 -13.43 0.51 3.50
C GLY A 470 -14.58 -0.24 2.84
N SER A 471 -15.62 -0.60 3.60
CA SER A 471 -16.80 -1.29 3.05
C SER A 471 -17.54 -0.42 2.02
N PHE A 472 -17.76 0.86 2.28
CA PHE A 472 -18.46 1.71 1.30
C PHE A 472 -17.61 2.07 0.07
N ILE A 473 -16.31 2.25 0.25
CA ILE A 473 -15.42 2.70 -0.82
C ILE A 473 -14.93 1.52 -1.67
N PHE A 474 -14.51 0.41 -1.08
CA PHE A 474 -13.91 -0.70 -1.83
C PHE A 474 -14.92 -1.76 -2.30
N TYR A 475 -16.17 -1.77 -1.81
CA TYR A 475 -17.14 -2.76 -2.25
C TYR A 475 -17.42 -2.66 -3.76
N LYS A 476 -17.12 -3.72 -4.52
CA LYS A 476 -17.33 -3.80 -5.98
C LYS A 476 -16.74 -2.60 -6.73
N LEU A 477 -15.49 -2.26 -6.43
CA LEU A 477 -14.83 -1.09 -7.02
C LEU A 477 -14.55 -1.25 -8.54
N ASP A 478 -14.50 -2.48 -9.02
CA ASP A 478 -14.24 -2.90 -10.41
C ASP A 478 -15.50 -3.21 -11.24
N ALA A 479 -16.67 -3.20 -10.62
CA ALA A 479 -17.90 -3.66 -11.26
C ALA A 479 -18.26 -2.86 -12.53
N ASN A 480 -18.12 -1.54 -12.48
CA ASN A 480 -18.50 -0.65 -13.58
C ASN A 480 -17.31 -0.27 -14.46
N THR A 481 -17.57 0.01 -15.74
CA THR A 481 -16.58 0.58 -16.66
C THR A 481 -16.01 1.91 -16.17
N LEU A 482 -14.82 2.30 -16.66
CA LEU A 482 -14.25 3.62 -16.39
C LEU A 482 -15.14 4.72 -16.99
N ILE A 483 -15.43 5.75 -16.18
CA ILE A 483 -16.15 6.94 -16.57
C ILE A 483 -15.29 7.71 -17.59
N ASP A 484 -15.92 8.11 -18.69
CA ASP A 484 -15.25 8.87 -19.75
C ASP A 484 -14.74 10.22 -19.22
N TRP A 485 -13.71 10.76 -19.86
CA TRP A 485 -12.91 11.91 -19.44
C TRP A 485 -11.89 11.58 -18.35
N ASP A 486 -11.89 12.32 -17.24
CA ASP A 486 -10.83 12.33 -16.24
C ASP A 486 -10.39 10.92 -15.82
N GLU A 487 -11.33 10.06 -15.41
CA GLU A 487 -11.01 8.71 -14.93
C GLU A 487 -10.33 7.86 -16.02
N ALA A 488 -10.94 7.77 -17.21
CA ALA A 488 -10.39 6.98 -18.31
C ALA A 488 -9.11 7.58 -18.93
N ILE A 489 -8.99 8.92 -19.00
CA ILE A 489 -7.77 9.60 -19.48
C ILE A 489 -6.60 9.31 -18.55
N TYR A 490 -6.77 9.49 -17.23
CA TYR A 490 -5.68 9.22 -16.27
C TYR A 490 -5.27 7.75 -16.29
N ALA A 491 -6.25 6.83 -16.36
CA ALA A 491 -5.99 5.41 -16.51
C ALA A 491 -5.28 5.09 -17.84
N LYS A 492 -5.68 5.70 -18.96
CA LYS A 492 -5.05 5.50 -20.26
C LYS A 492 -3.61 5.99 -20.28
N ILE A 493 -3.31 7.15 -19.71
CA ILE A 493 -1.94 7.66 -19.61
C ILE A 493 -1.10 6.69 -18.77
N ALA A 494 -1.60 6.27 -17.60
CA ALA A 494 -0.89 5.33 -16.74
C ALA A 494 -0.62 3.99 -17.44
N LYS A 495 -1.57 3.49 -18.24
CA LYS A 495 -1.41 2.30 -19.10
C LYS A 495 -0.37 2.53 -20.20
N ASN A 496 -0.40 3.68 -20.86
CA ASN A 496 0.52 4.03 -21.93
C ASN A 496 1.98 4.11 -21.44
N ILE A 497 2.22 4.66 -20.24
CA ILE A 497 3.55 4.66 -19.61
C ILE A 497 4.09 3.24 -19.47
N LEU A 498 3.25 2.27 -19.05
CA LEU A 498 3.66 0.87 -18.92
C LEU A 498 3.89 0.18 -20.26
N ASN A 499 3.18 0.62 -21.30
CA ASN A 499 3.32 0.12 -22.66
C ASN A 499 4.46 0.80 -23.45
N GLY A 500 5.25 1.68 -22.81
CA GLY A 500 6.33 2.42 -23.48
C GLY A 500 5.86 3.54 -24.42
N VAL A 501 4.59 3.94 -24.35
CA VAL A 501 4.04 5.06 -25.11
C VAL A 501 4.11 6.32 -24.25
N GLY A 502 5.07 7.19 -24.56
CA GLY A 502 5.47 8.30 -23.69
C GLY A 502 6.42 7.82 -22.59
N ASP A 503 6.54 8.61 -21.53
CA ASP A 503 7.37 8.25 -20.37
C ASP A 503 6.81 8.90 -19.08
N PRO A 504 7.33 8.59 -17.88
CA PRO A 504 6.85 9.20 -16.62
C PRO A 504 6.87 10.74 -16.58
N PHE A 505 7.55 11.40 -17.50
CA PHE A 505 7.63 12.86 -17.69
C PHE A 505 7.13 13.28 -19.08
N ASN A 506 6.47 12.41 -19.84
CA ASN A 506 5.84 12.75 -21.10
C ASN A 506 4.52 11.98 -21.22
N PHE A 507 3.43 12.63 -20.82
CA PHE A 507 2.12 11.98 -20.79
C PHE A 507 1.46 12.00 -22.15
N VAL A 508 1.00 10.84 -22.59
CA VAL A 508 0.27 10.68 -23.85
C VAL A 508 -0.97 9.87 -23.55
N TRP A 509 -2.17 10.44 -23.74
CA TRP A 509 -3.43 9.70 -23.62
C TRP A 509 -3.97 9.28 -24.99
N GLN A 510 -3.84 10.18 -25.99
CA GLN A 510 -4.15 9.93 -27.39
C GLN A 510 -2.92 10.26 -28.24
N ILE A 511 -2.37 9.26 -28.91
CA ILE A 511 -1.11 9.37 -29.67
C ILE A 511 -1.19 10.46 -30.74
N SER A 512 -2.33 10.62 -31.41
CA SER A 512 -2.53 11.65 -32.43
C SER A 512 -2.54 13.09 -31.89
N LYS A 513 -2.61 13.28 -30.57
CA LYS A 513 -2.58 14.61 -29.92
C LYS A 513 -1.22 14.95 -29.30
N GLY A 514 -0.25 14.03 -29.31
CA GLY A 514 1.06 14.25 -28.71
C GLY A 514 1.02 14.35 -27.18
N SER A 515 1.93 15.15 -26.63
CA SER A 515 2.12 15.35 -25.19
C SER A 515 0.94 16.05 -24.53
N TRP A 516 0.58 15.60 -23.34
CA TRP A 516 -0.56 16.06 -22.55
C TRP A 516 -0.07 16.76 -21.28
N PHE A 517 -0.29 18.07 -21.22
CA PHE A 517 0.23 18.94 -20.15
C PHE A 517 -0.87 19.44 -19.20
N GLU A 518 -2.02 18.77 -19.07
CA GLU A 518 -3.12 19.36 -18.29
C GLU A 518 -3.04 19.17 -16.78
N LYS A 519 -2.36 18.11 -16.32
CA LYS A 519 -2.25 17.78 -14.88
C LYS A 519 -0.81 17.42 -14.49
N PRO A 520 -0.41 17.76 -13.26
CA PRO A 520 0.84 17.30 -12.71
C PRO A 520 0.81 15.80 -12.37
N PRO A 521 1.96 15.17 -12.08
CA PRO A 521 2.16 13.76 -12.40
C PRO A 521 1.78 12.79 -11.30
N LEU A 522 1.59 13.26 -10.06
CA LEU A 522 1.60 12.38 -8.89
C LEU A 522 0.49 11.33 -8.94
N PHE A 523 -0.72 11.71 -9.34
CA PHE A 523 -1.82 10.76 -9.44
C PHE A 523 -1.55 9.70 -10.52
N ILE A 524 -1.03 10.10 -11.68
CA ILE A 524 -0.71 9.19 -12.80
C ILE A 524 0.42 8.23 -12.41
N TRP A 525 1.47 8.71 -11.74
CA TRP A 525 2.55 7.86 -11.22
C TRP A 525 2.04 6.81 -10.25
N LEU A 526 1.17 7.21 -9.31
CA LEU A 526 0.57 6.30 -8.35
C LEU A 526 -0.37 5.29 -9.02
N THR A 527 -1.14 5.71 -10.03
CA THR A 527 -2.01 4.80 -10.81
C THR A 527 -1.19 3.83 -11.66
N SER A 528 -0.09 4.27 -12.26
CA SER A 528 0.83 3.39 -12.99
C SER A 528 1.47 2.35 -12.07
N LEU A 529 1.89 2.74 -10.86
CA LEU A 529 2.34 1.81 -9.83
C LEU A 529 1.22 0.84 -9.41
N SER A 530 -0.03 1.32 -9.28
CA SER A 530 -1.18 0.47 -9.00
C SER A 530 -1.40 -0.60 -10.07
N PHE A 531 -1.26 -0.24 -11.35
CA PHE A 531 -1.32 -1.19 -12.47
C PHE A 531 -0.20 -2.23 -12.45
N GLN A 532 1.01 -1.86 -12.02
CA GLN A 532 2.10 -2.83 -11.84
C GLN A 532 1.79 -3.85 -10.72
N LEU A 533 1.08 -3.42 -9.67
CA LEU A 533 0.77 -4.26 -8.52
C LEU A 533 -0.47 -5.15 -8.72
N PHE A 534 -1.52 -4.63 -9.33
CA PHE A 534 -2.84 -5.27 -9.42
C PHE A 534 -3.27 -5.62 -10.86
N GLY A 535 -2.42 -5.35 -11.85
CA GLY A 535 -2.76 -5.46 -13.27
C GLY A 535 -3.54 -4.25 -13.80
N VAL A 536 -3.65 -4.14 -15.11
CA VAL A 536 -4.40 -3.06 -15.78
C VAL A 536 -5.89 -3.41 -15.80
N ASN A 537 -6.63 -2.88 -14.84
CA ASN A 537 -8.08 -3.05 -14.69
C ASN A 537 -8.70 -1.85 -13.94
N GLU A 538 -10.02 -1.85 -13.80
CA GLU A 538 -10.77 -0.77 -13.15
C GLU A 538 -10.45 -0.62 -11.67
N PHE A 539 -10.28 -1.75 -10.97
CA PHE A 539 -9.87 -1.75 -9.57
C PHE A 539 -8.58 -0.95 -9.37
N ALA A 540 -7.56 -1.30 -10.14
CA ALA A 540 -6.24 -0.70 -10.05
C ALA A 540 -6.26 0.79 -10.45
N ALA A 541 -7.09 1.17 -11.43
CA ALA A 541 -7.29 2.58 -11.82
C ALA A 541 -7.91 3.42 -10.69
N ARG A 542 -8.76 2.82 -9.87
CA ARG A 542 -9.50 3.48 -8.77
C ARG A 542 -8.81 3.37 -7.41
N PHE A 543 -7.89 2.42 -7.25
CA PHE A 543 -7.26 2.06 -5.98
C PHE A 543 -6.67 3.26 -5.23
N ILE A 544 -5.96 4.16 -5.92
CA ILE A 544 -5.31 5.32 -5.29
C ILE A 544 -6.34 6.33 -4.75
N SER A 545 -7.44 6.56 -5.48
CA SER A 545 -8.53 7.42 -5.02
C SER A 545 -9.23 6.79 -3.81
N ALA A 546 -9.53 5.48 -3.90
CA ALA A 546 -10.18 4.73 -2.83
C ALA A 546 -9.37 4.71 -1.54
N LEU A 547 -8.06 4.45 -1.65
CA LEU A 547 -7.12 4.49 -0.55
C LEU A 547 -7.03 5.89 0.07
N SER A 548 -7.04 6.94 -0.74
CA SER A 548 -7.05 8.33 -0.26
C SER A 548 -8.34 8.66 0.49
N GLY A 549 -9.48 8.10 0.06
CA GLY A 549 -10.76 8.23 0.75
C GLY A 549 -10.73 7.63 2.16
N VAL A 550 -10.27 6.39 2.29
CA VAL A 550 -10.08 5.74 3.61
C VAL A 550 -9.00 6.44 4.44
N GLY A 551 -7.89 6.84 3.82
CA GLY A 551 -6.84 7.62 4.48
C GLY A 551 -7.35 8.94 5.04
N SER A 552 -8.28 9.58 4.33
CA SER A 552 -8.91 10.83 4.77
C SER A 552 -9.77 10.65 6.02
N THR A 553 -10.55 9.57 6.12
CA THR A 553 -11.40 9.32 7.31
C THR A 553 -10.53 9.04 8.55
N ILE A 554 -9.43 8.30 8.39
CA ILE A 554 -8.44 8.07 9.45
C ILE A 554 -7.76 9.38 9.87
N ALA A 555 -7.26 10.16 8.90
CA ALA A 555 -6.62 11.45 9.16
C ALA A 555 -7.59 12.42 9.86
N LEU A 556 -8.86 12.42 9.47
CA LEU A 556 -9.90 13.25 10.08
C LEU A 556 -10.14 12.88 11.55
N TYR A 557 -10.17 11.59 11.90
CA TYR A 557 -10.26 11.15 13.29
C TYR A 557 -9.09 11.68 14.14
N PHE A 558 -7.86 11.56 13.63
CA PHE A 558 -6.68 12.09 14.33
C PHE A 558 -6.68 13.61 14.43
N PHE A 559 -7.16 14.31 13.41
CA PHE A 559 -7.30 15.76 13.45
C PHE A 559 -8.36 16.18 14.48
N GLY A 560 -9.53 15.55 14.46
CA GLY A 560 -10.58 15.77 15.45
C GLY A 560 -10.09 15.54 16.89
N LYS A 561 -9.26 14.53 17.15
CA LYS A 561 -8.66 14.32 18.49
C LYS A 561 -7.77 15.49 18.94
N ARG A 562 -7.14 16.20 18.00
CA ARG A 562 -6.32 17.39 18.30
C ARG A 562 -7.16 18.65 18.47
N LEU A 563 -8.26 18.78 17.73
CA LEU A 563 -9.17 19.92 17.77
C LEU A 563 -10.11 19.87 18.99
N PHE A 564 -10.63 18.69 19.32
CA PHE A 564 -11.70 18.48 20.30
C PHE A 564 -11.27 17.60 21.47
N LYS A 565 -10.22 17.99 22.20
CA LYS A 565 -9.52 17.15 23.21
C LYS A 565 -10.40 16.58 24.32
N LYS A 566 -11.52 17.25 24.65
CA LYS A 566 -12.44 16.82 25.71
C LYS A 566 -13.50 15.83 25.24
N SER A 567 -13.67 15.64 23.93
CA SER A 567 -14.70 14.76 23.38
C SER A 567 -14.05 13.57 22.68
N PHE A 568 -14.35 12.36 23.17
CA PHE A 568 -14.03 11.13 22.44
C PHE A 568 -14.95 10.95 21.23
N LEU A 569 -16.22 11.38 21.34
CA LEU A 569 -17.21 11.19 20.30
C LEU A 569 -17.03 12.13 19.10
N ALA A 570 -16.59 13.37 19.30
CA ALA A 570 -16.39 14.33 18.22
C ALA A 570 -15.52 13.78 17.06
N PRO A 571 -14.28 13.30 17.28
CA PRO A 571 -13.47 12.74 16.20
C PRO A 571 -14.07 11.49 15.56
N VAL A 572 -14.76 10.64 16.34
CA VAL A 572 -15.43 9.43 15.82
C VAL A 572 -16.56 9.82 14.89
N LEU A 573 -17.43 10.73 15.32
CA LEU A 573 -18.56 11.22 14.54
C LEU A 573 -18.12 11.98 13.31
N SER A 574 -17.05 12.79 13.39
CA SER A 574 -16.50 13.47 12.21
C SER A 574 -16.04 12.47 11.15
N ALA A 575 -15.32 11.43 11.55
CA ALA A 575 -14.89 10.38 10.63
C ALA A 575 -16.07 9.62 10.02
N ILE A 576 -17.12 9.32 10.81
CA ILE A 576 -18.35 8.69 10.32
C ILE A 576 -19.08 9.58 9.32
N VAL A 577 -19.20 10.89 9.60
CA VAL A 577 -19.83 11.85 8.69
C VAL A 577 -19.13 11.85 7.34
N LEU A 578 -17.79 11.91 7.33
CA LEU A 578 -17.03 11.84 6.08
C LEU A 578 -17.19 10.47 5.39
N ALA A 579 -17.10 9.37 6.14
CA ALA A 579 -17.23 8.00 5.65
C ALA A 579 -18.65 7.66 5.14
N THR A 580 -19.65 8.49 5.43
CA THR A 580 -21.04 8.36 4.98
C THR A 580 -21.48 9.53 4.09
N SER A 581 -20.54 10.40 3.70
CA SER A 581 -20.81 11.53 2.80
C SER A 581 -20.88 11.02 1.36
N VAL A 582 -22.08 11.04 0.79
CA VAL A 582 -22.41 10.59 -0.57
C VAL A 582 -21.39 11.07 -1.62
N HIS A 583 -21.14 12.38 -1.71
CA HIS A 583 -20.18 12.92 -2.68
C HIS A 583 -18.76 12.36 -2.49
N TYR A 584 -18.33 12.30 -1.22
CA TYR A 584 -16.96 11.94 -0.89
C TYR A 584 -16.72 10.46 -1.18
N ILE A 585 -17.69 9.60 -0.85
CA ILE A 585 -17.67 8.17 -1.22
C ILE A 585 -17.65 8.04 -2.74
N PHE A 586 -18.57 8.70 -3.45
CA PHE A 586 -18.66 8.63 -4.90
C PHE A 586 -17.33 9.00 -5.56
N GLN A 587 -16.74 10.14 -5.20
CA GLN A 587 -15.45 10.55 -5.76
C GLN A 587 -14.28 9.67 -5.30
N SER A 588 -14.35 9.06 -4.10
CA SER A 588 -13.33 8.10 -3.65
C SER A 588 -13.36 6.81 -4.46
N ARG A 589 -14.50 6.47 -5.05
CA ARG A 589 -14.67 5.30 -5.91
C ARG A 589 -14.25 5.56 -7.36
N ASN A 590 -14.11 6.82 -7.76
CA ASN A 590 -13.71 7.22 -9.10
C ASN A 590 -12.20 7.47 -9.13
N GLY A 591 -11.51 6.96 -10.16
CA GLY A 591 -10.07 7.12 -10.40
C GLY A 591 -9.68 8.55 -10.80
N THR A 592 -9.91 9.52 -9.92
CA THR A 592 -9.70 10.96 -10.17
C THR A 592 -8.77 11.61 -9.14
N THR A 593 -8.24 12.78 -9.50
CA THR A 593 -7.28 13.54 -8.67
C THR A 593 -7.89 14.18 -7.42
N ASP A 594 -9.21 14.33 -7.35
CA ASP A 594 -9.90 15.17 -6.36
C ASP A 594 -9.76 14.69 -4.92
N VAL A 595 -9.94 13.39 -4.66
CA VAL A 595 -9.87 12.84 -3.31
C VAL A 595 -8.43 12.78 -2.81
N LEU A 596 -7.46 12.44 -3.66
CA LEU A 596 -6.04 12.50 -3.31
C LEU A 596 -5.61 13.94 -2.97
N THR A 597 -6.08 14.93 -3.75
CA THR A 597 -5.84 16.35 -3.48
C THR A 597 -6.42 16.75 -2.12
N SER A 598 -7.68 16.39 -1.85
CA SER A 598 -8.36 16.68 -0.58
C SER A 598 -7.68 16.01 0.61
N PHE A 599 -7.20 14.77 0.46
CA PHE A 599 -6.42 14.07 1.46
C PHE A 599 -5.13 14.82 1.83
N PHE A 600 -4.37 15.31 0.84
CA PHE A 600 -3.16 16.08 1.12
C PHE A 600 -3.48 17.46 1.71
N ILE A 601 -4.56 18.12 1.30
CA ILE A 601 -5.04 19.36 1.94
C ILE A 601 -5.37 19.09 3.42
N LEU A 602 -6.09 18.01 3.72
CA LEU A 602 -6.40 17.60 5.09
C LEU A 602 -5.12 17.35 5.91
N CYS A 603 -4.13 16.69 5.33
CA CYS A 603 -2.83 16.48 5.98
C CYS A 603 -2.06 17.80 6.20
N ALA A 604 -2.09 18.73 5.25
CA ALA A 604 -1.52 20.07 5.38
C ALA A 604 -2.19 20.84 6.54
N MET A 605 -3.53 20.86 6.59
CA MET A 605 -4.29 21.50 7.67
C MET A 605 -4.00 20.88 9.04
N TYR A 606 -3.93 19.54 9.10
CA TYR A 606 -3.61 18.81 10.32
C TYR A 606 -2.19 19.12 10.83
N THR A 607 -1.22 19.11 9.93
CA THR A 607 0.19 19.36 10.27
C THR A 607 0.44 20.82 10.63
N PHE A 608 -0.22 21.78 9.97
CA PHE A 608 -0.26 23.17 10.43
C PHE A 608 -0.73 23.27 11.87
N TRP A 609 -1.86 22.65 12.22
CA TRP A 609 -2.42 22.70 13.57
C TRP A 609 -1.45 22.15 14.62
N ILE A 610 -0.73 21.07 14.28
CA ILE A 610 0.32 20.51 15.13
C ILE A 610 1.50 21.47 15.26
N ALA A 611 2.00 21.98 14.13
CA ALA A 611 3.18 22.84 14.10
C ALA A 611 2.94 24.15 14.86
N ARG A 612 1.76 24.76 14.69
CA ARG A 612 1.29 25.94 15.46
C ARG A 612 1.38 25.71 16.97
N LYS A 613 1.00 24.53 17.45
CA LYS A 613 0.99 24.22 18.88
C LYS A 613 2.38 23.86 19.42
N GLU A 614 3.18 23.15 18.63
CA GLU A 614 4.47 22.61 19.06
C GLU A 614 5.67 23.50 18.73
N GLY A 615 5.52 24.51 17.86
CA GLY A 615 6.57 25.41 17.40
C GLY A 615 7.66 24.73 16.55
N LYS A 616 7.33 23.62 15.88
CA LYS A 616 8.27 22.79 15.10
C LYS A 616 7.54 21.94 14.06
N ARG A 617 8.31 21.39 13.09
CA ARG A 617 7.85 20.51 12.00
C ARG A 617 7.01 21.24 10.94
N TRP A 618 7.30 22.53 10.71
CA TRP A 618 6.67 23.32 9.67
C TRP A 618 6.94 22.78 8.26
N TRP A 619 8.07 22.10 8.06
CA TRP A 619 8.38 21.37 6.82
C TRP A 619 7.32 20.32 6.42
N LEU A 620 6.56 19.74 7.36
CA LEU A 620 5.48 18.80 7.01
C LEU A 620 4.32 19.50 6.30
N LEU A 621 4.02 20.74 6.69
CA LEU A 621 3.04 21.56 5.98
C LEU A 621 3.52 21.83 4.55
N GLY A 622 4.78 22.23 4.38
CA GLY A 622 5.39 22.43 3.05
C GLY A 622 5.37 21.19 2.17
N LEU A 623 5.72 20.02 2.74
CA LEU A 623 5.64 18.73 2.07
C LEU A 623 4.23 18.44 1.53
N PHE A 624 3.20 18.56 2.37
CA PHE A 624 1.83 18.26 1.95
C PHE A 624 1.28 19.30 0.95
N LEU A 625 1.64 20.59 1.08
CA LEU A 625 1.31 21.60 0.07
C LEU A 625 1.99 21.30 -1.29
N GLY A 626 3.24 20.81 -1.27
CA GLY A 626 3.95 20.37 -2.46
C GLY A 626 3.27 19.17 -3.12
N LEU A 627 2.86 18.17 -2.34
CA LEU A 627 2.11 17.01 -2.83
C LEU A 627 0.73 17.38 -3.38
N THR A 628 0.01 18.30 -2.75
CA THR A 628 -1.23 18.87 -3.30
C THR A 628 -0.99 19.50 -4.67
N THR A 629 0.11 20.25 -4.81
CA THR A 629 0.49 20.89 -6.08
C THR A 629 0.86 19.86 -7.15
N LEU A 630 1.63 18.82 -6.80
CA LEU A 630 1.95 17.73 -7.73
C LEU A 630 0.74 16.86 -8.11
N THR A 631 -0.38 16.96 -7.38
CA THR A 631 -1.62 16.23 -7.70
C THR A 631 -2.53 17.04 -8.61
N LYS A 632 -2.76 18.32 -8.31
CA LYS A 632 -3.76 19.15 -9.01
C LYS A 632 -3.38 20.63 -9.14
N GLY A 633 -2.09 20.94 -9.08
CA GLY A 633 -1.52 22.26 -9.35
C GLY A 633 -2.18 23.38 -8.53
N PRO A 634 -2.96 24.30 -9.17
CA PRO A 634 -3.52 25.50 -8.53
C PRO A 634 -4.39 25.27 -7.29
N VAL A 635 -4.97 24.09 -7.11
CA VAL A 635 -5.86 23.80 -5.96
C VAL A 635 -5.13 23.96 -4.61
N ALA A 636 -3.79 23.87 -4.61
CA ALA A 636 -2.95 24.18 -3.44
C ALA A 636 -3.11 25.61 -2.91
N VAL A 637 -3.67 26.54 -3.68
CA VAL A 637 -3.98 27.91 -3.21
C VAL A 637 -5.04 27.92 -2.10
N ILE A 638 -6.00 26.99 -2.11
CA ILE A 638 -7.07 26.91 -1.10
C ILE A 638 -6.52 26.80 0.32
N PRO A 639 -5.65 25.82 0.66
CA PRO A 639 -5.08 25.75 1.98
C PRO A 639 -4.16 26.95 2.29
N VAL A 640 -3.41 27.48 1.32
CA VAL A 640 -2.53 28.63 1.55
C VAL A 640 -3.33 29.87 1.97
N ILE A 641 -4.42 30.20 1.26
CA ILE A 641 -5.28 31.33 1.63
C ILE A 641 -5.96 31.06 2.97
N SER A 642 -6.51 29.86 3.17
CA SER A 642 -7.20 29.50 4.43
C SER A 642 -6.27 29.66 5.65
N LEU A 643 -5.04 29.17 5.54
CA LEU A 643 -4.04 29.27 6.60
C LEU A 643 -3.59 30.72 6.80
N THR A 644 -3.40 31.49 5.73
CA THR A 644 -3.04 32.91 5.82
C THR A 644 -4.14 33.70 6.53
N VAL A 645 -5.39 33.56 6.12
CA VAL A 645 -6.54 34.22 6.77
C VAL A 645 -6.66 33.79 8.23
N TYR A 646 -6.44 32.51 8.55
CA TYR A 646 -6.45 32.03 9.92
C TYR A 646 -5.30 32.61 10.76
N VAL A 647 -4.07 32.64 10.24
CA VAL A 647 -2.91 33.22 10.94
C VAL A 647 -3.14 34.70 11.21
N LEU A 648 -3.64 35.46 10.23
CA LEU A 648 -4.02 36.86 10.42
C LEU A 648 -5.11 36.98 11.49
N SER A 649 -6.16 36.17 11.42
CA SER A 649 -7.24 36.17 12.42
C SER A 649 -6.73 35.82 13.82
N ASP A 650 -5.80 34.88 13.96
CA ASP A 650 -5.17 34.50 15.23
C ASP A 650 -4.29 35.64 15.80
N LEU A 651 -3.61 36.39 14.93
CA LEU A 651 -2.83 37.58 15.31
C LEU A 651 -3.73 38.75 15.73
N PHE A 652 -4.82 39.03 15.01
CA PHE A 652 -5.69 40.18 15.27
C PHE A 652 -6.75 39.90 16.34
N LEU A 653 -7.47 38.79 16.24
CA LEU A 653 -8.58 38.45 17.16
C LEU A 653 -8.08 37.81 18.46
N TYR A 654 -7.00 37.03 18.40
CA TYR A 654 -6.50 36.28 19.55
C TYR A 654 -5.16 36.77 20.09
N LYS A 655 -4.49 37.70 19.39
CA LYS A 655 -3.21 38.32 19.80
C LYS A 655 -2.09 37.30 20.07
N GLU A 656 -2.13 36.14 19.42
CA GLU A 656 -1.19 35.04 19.61
C GLU A 656 0.04 35.21 18.72
N LYS A 657 1.16 35.72 19.25
CA LYS A 657 2.43 35.88 18.51
C LYS A 657 3.28 34.62 18.55
N ARG A 658 2.87 33.57 17.81
CA ARG A 658 3.55 32.25 17.83
C ARG A 658 4.29 31.87 16.55
N TYR A 659 4.10 32.62 15.46
CA TYR A 659 4.65 32.34 14.14
C TYR A 659 5.98 33.08 13.94
N LYS A 660 7.02 32.37 13.47
CA LYS A 660 8.34 32.95 13.21
C LYS A 660 8.65 32.95 11.72
N ILE A 661 9.48 33.90 11.26
CA ILE A 661 9.90 33.96 9.85
C ILE A 661 10.62 32.68 9.39
N ARG A 662 11.38 32.04 10.28
CA ARG A 662 12.03 30.74 10.01
C ARG A 662 11.00 29.66 9.64
N ASP A 663 9.83 29.68 10.29
CA ASP A 663 8.78 28.70 10.04
C ASP A 663 8.26 28.80 8.60
N PHE A 664 8.15 30.02 8.06
CA PHE A 664 7.81 30.26 6.66
C PHE A 664 8.86 29.68 5.71
N PHE A 665 10.15 29.90 5.96
CA PHE A 665 11.21 29.33 5.14
C PHE A 665 11.27 27.79 5.24
N GLU A 666 10.97 27.19 6.39
CA GLU A 666 10.83 25.73 6.52
C GLU A 666 9.68 25.19 5.64
N VAL A 667 8.54 25.88 5.61
CA VAL A 667 7.41 25.53 4.72
C VAL A 667 7.81 25.69 3.25
N LEU A 668 8.38 26.83 2.88
CA LEU A 668 8.73 27.16 1.51
C LEU A 668 9.79 26.19 0.95
N ALA A 669 10.84 25.90 1.71
CA ALA A 669 11.89 24.98 1.28
C ALA A 669 11.34 23.57 1.03
N ALA A 670 10.53 23.05 1.96
CA ALA A 670 9.92 21.73 1.80
C ALA A 670 8.90 21.68 0.65
N PHE A 671 8.13 22.74 0.46
CA PHE A 671 7.24 22.90 -0.70
C PHE A 671 8.01 22.82 -2.02
N LEU A 672 9.05 23.64 -2.17
CA LEU A 672 9.85 23.71 -3.40
C LEU A 672 10.58 22.39 -3.69
N ILE A 673 11.16 21.74 -2.68
CA ILE A 673 11.84 20.43 -2.87
C ILE A 673 10.88 19.39 -3.47
N VAL A 674 9.60 19.46 -3.14
CA VAL A 674 8.60 18.50 -3.62
C VAL A 674 8.03 18.93 -4.96
N SER A 675 7.56 20.17 -5.08
CA SER A 675 6.84 20.61 -6.28
C SER A 675 7.77 20.96 -7.45
N LEU A 676 8.91 21.61 -7.19
CA LEU A 676 9.73 22.22 -8.23
C LEU A 676 10.42 21.23 -9.20
N PRO A 677 10.96 20.06 -8.77
CA PRO A 677 11.76 19.21 -9.65
C PRO A 677 11.04 18.77 -10.92
N TRP A 678 9.77 18.35 -10.82
CA TRP A 678 9.01 17.93 -12.00
C TRP A 678 8.76 19.10 -12.96
N HIS A 679 8.34 20.25 -12.44
CA HIS A 679 8.10 21.44 -13.27
C HIS A 679 9.37 21.90 -14.01
N LEU A 680 10.54 21.79 -13.37
CA LEU A 680 11.82 22.09 -14.02
C LEU A 680 12.14 21.09 -15.12
N VAL A 681 11.92 19.80 -14.90
CA VAL A 681 12.16 18.76 -15.92
C VAL A 681 11.24 18.96 -17.13
N GLU A 682 9.94 19.20 -16.91
CA GLU A 682 8.99 19.49 -17.99
C GLU A 682 9.39 20.74 -18.79
N TYR A 683 9.77 21.82 -18.10
CA TYR A 683 10.22 23.04 -18.76
C TYR A 683 11.51 22.82 -19.57
N VAL A 684 12.48 22.07 -19.03
CA VAL A 684 13.73 21.76 -19.76
C VAL A 684 13.45 20.89 -21.00
N ARG A 685 12.45 20.00 -20.96
CA ARG A 685 12.12 19.10 -22.06
C ARG A 685 11.25 19.75 -23.14
N PHE A 686 10.24 20.51 -22.74
CA PHE A 686 9.19 21.00 -23.65
C PHE A 686 9.13 22.53 -23.77
N GLY A 687 9.93 23.24 -22.97
CA GLY A 687 10.08 24.69 -23.07
C GLY A 687 8.76 25.44 -22.96
N LYS A 688 8.46 26.23 -23.99
CA LYS A 688 7.31 27.14 -24.02
C LYS A 688 5.98 26.39 -24.13
N ASP A 689 5.92 25.27 -24.86
CA ASP A 689 4.67 24.52 -25.09
C ASP A 689 4.06 24.02 -23.77
N PHE A 690 4.91 23.58 -22.84
CA PHE A 690 4.50 23.21 -21.49
C PHE A 690 3.94 24.41 -20.73
N ILE A 691 4.62 25.56 -20.76
CA ILE A 691 4.18 26.76 -20.03
C ILE A 691 2.87 27.30 -20.60
N ASP A 692 2.76 27.42 -21.92
CA ASP A 692 1.57 27.90 -22.62
C ASP A 692 0.35 27.01 -22.31
N SER A 693 0.54 25.69 -22.24
CA SER A 693 -0.53 24.75 -21.92
C SER A 693 -0.82 24.66 -20.41
N TYR A 694 0.17 24.25 -19.61
CA TYR A 694 0.01 23.95 -18.18
C TYR A 694 -0.27 25.20 -17.35
N VAL A 695 0.43 26.30 -17.63
CA VAL A 695 0.32 27.55 -16.86
C VAL A 695 -0.73 28.46 -17.49
N PHE A 696 -0.56 28.88 -18.75
CA PHE A 696 -1.43 29.90 -19.32
C PHE A 696 -2.84 29.38 -19.62
N TYR A 697 -2.98 28.34 -20.43
CA TYR A 697 -4.29 27.82 -20.81
C TYR A 697 -5.06 27.25 -19.60
N HIS A 698 -4.47 26.34 -18.83
CA HIS A 698 -5.21 25.66 -17.76
C HIS A 698 -5.41 26.46 -16.47
N ILE A 699 -4.57 27.45 -16.17
CA ILE A 699 -4.72 28.28 -14.95
C ILE A 699 -5.44 29.59 -15.28
N PHE A 700 -5.08 30.26 -16.38
CA PHE A 700 -5.61 31.60 -16.67
C PHE A 700 -6.78 31.58 -17.66
N GLU A 701 -6.69 30.86 -18.79
CA GLU A 701 -7.75 30.88 -19.81
C GLU A 701 -8.96 30.02 -19.42
N ARG A 702 -8.73 28.85 -18.81
CA ARG A 702 -9.80 28.03 -18.22
C ARG A 702 -10.52 28.77 -17.08
N GLY A 703 -9.84 29.71 -16.42
CA GLY A 703 -10.41 30.63 -15.45
C GLY A 703 -11.35 31.69 -16.05
N ARG A 704 -11.37 31.87 -17.38
CA ARG A 704 -12.24 32.82 -18.12
C ARG A 704 -13.48 32.17 -18.74
N GLY A 705 -13.67 30.86 -18.56
CA GLY A 705 -14.86 30.12 -18.98
C GLY A 705 -14.71 29.49 -20.36
N ILE A 706 -14.60 28.16 -20.37
CA ILE A 706 -14.65 27.35 -21.57
C ILE A 706 -15.69 26.23 -21.33
N GLU A 707 -16.43 25.87 -22.39
CA GLU A 707 -17.33 24.69 -22.47
C GLU A 707 -18.57 24.69 -21.55
N GLY A 708 -19.42 25.72 -21.58
CA GLY A 708 -20.79 25.62 -21.04
C GLY A 708 -20.93 25.35 -19.52
N HIS A 709 -19.83 25.38 -18.77
CA HIS A 709 -19.79 25.09 -17.33
C HIS A 709 -19.77 26.36 -16.45
N SER A 710 -20.28 27.47 -16.97
CA SER A 710 -20.45 28.73 -16.23
C SER A 710 -21.71 28.66 -15.36
N ASN A 711 -21.56 28.20 -14.12
CA ASN A 711 -22.65 28.20 -13.14
C ASN A 711 -22.62 29.44 -12.24
N SER A 712 -23.77 29.75 -11.61
CA SER A 712 -23.90 30.86 -10.67
C SER A 712 -22.96 30.75 -9.47
N PHE A 713 -22.72 31.86 -8.77
CA PHE A 713 -21.91 31.87 -7.53
C PHE A 713 -22.44 30.88 -6.48
N TRP A 714 -23.76 30.66 -6.42
CA TRP A 714 -24.42 29.79 -5.45
C TRP A 714 -24.45 28.31 -5.85
N TRP A 715 -23.87 27.94 -7.00
CA TRP A 715 -23.84 26.58 -7.52
C TRP A 715 -23.40 25.55 -6.48
N TYR A 716 -22.32 25.82 -5.74
CA TYR A 716 -21.81 24.86 -4.76
C TYR A 716 -22.72 24.69 -3.53
N VAL A 717 -23.63 25.63 -3.23
CA VAL A 717 -24.67 25.40 -2.22
C VAL A 717 -25.63 24.32 -2.69
N ILE A 718 -26.01 24.33 -3.97
CA ILE A 718 -26.86 23.31 -4.58
C ILE A 718 -26.14 21.97 -4.57
N VAL A 719 -24.87 21.94 -4.98
CA VAL A 719 -24.04 20.72 -4.95
C VAL A 719 -23.95 20.15 -3.53
N ILE A 720 -23.64 20.96 -2.52
CA ILE A 720 -23.56 20.48 -1.13
C ILE A 720 -24.94 20.02 -0.63
N LYS A 721 -26.03 20.74 -0.93
CA LYS A 721 -27.39 20.29 -0.58
C LYS A 721 -27.70 18.90 -1.14
N VAL A 722 -27.42 18.69 -2.44
CA VAL A 722 -27.74 17.44 -3.16
C VAL A 722 -26.81 16.29 -2.78
N TRP A 723 -25.52 16.56 -2.56
CA TRP A 723 -24.49 15.54 -2.38
C TRP A 723 -23.99 15.37 -0.94
N PHE A 724 -24.30 16.29 -0.02
CA PHE A 724 -24.12 16.09 1.42
C PHE A 724 -25.41 15.60 2.09
N ARG A 725 -26.56 15.77 1.40
CA ARG A 725 -27.89 15.23 1.76
C ARG A 725 -28.25 15.44 3.23
N HIS A 726 -28.41 14.37 4.00
CA HIS A 726 -28.83 14.43 5.40
C HIS A 726 -27.86 15.23 6.27
N TRP A 727 -26.56 15.16 5.96
CA TRP A 727 -25.57 15.95 6.66
C TRP A 727 -25.69 17.45 6.35
N PHE A 728 -26.29 17.85 5.23
CA PHE A 728 -26.59 19.26 4.95
C PHE A 728 -27.55 19.85 5.98
N VAL A 729 -28.62 19.13 6.34
CA VAL A 729 -29.59 19.59 7.34
C VAL A 729 -28.93 19.77 8.71
N VAL A 730 -28.05 18.86 9.10
CA VAL A 730 -27.28 18.97 10.35
C VAL A 730 -26.19 20.05 10.25
N ALA A 731 -25.62 20.25 9.06
CA ALA A 731 -24.55 21.22 8.84
C ALA A 731 -25.02 22.66 8.99
N ILE A 732 -26.29 22.99 8.69
CA ILE A 732 -26.83 24.34 8.86
C ILE A 732 -26.69 24.82 10.32
N PRO A 733 -27.33 24.19 11.32
CA PRO A 733 -27.18 24.61 12.72
C PRO A 733 -25.74 24.40 13.23
N ALA A 734 -25.02 23.39 12.75
CA ALA A 734 -23.63 23.16 13.14
C ALA A 734 -22.69 24.30 12.69
N LEU A 735 -22.85 24.78 11.44
CA LEU A 735 -22.09 25.89 10.89
C LEU A 735 -22.43 27.20 11.60
N LEU A 736 -23.71 27.48 11.86
CA LEU A 736 -24.13 28.67 12.61
C LEU A 736 -23.47 28.71 13.99
N LEU A 737 -23.50 27.59 14.74
CA LEU A 737 -22.84 27.50 16.04
C LEU A 737 -21.31 27.54 15.94
N ALA A 738 -20.72 26.99 14.88
CA ALA A 738 -19.28 27.07 14.65
C ALA A 738 -18.82 28.50 14.34
N VAL A 739 -19.60 29.27 13.56
CA VAL A 739 -19.35 30.69 13.29
C VAL A 739 -19.44 31.49 14.60
N LEU A 740 -20.51 31.29 15.37
CA LEU A 740 -20.67 31.94 16.68
C LEU A 740 -19.53 31.60 17.63
N GLY A 741 -19.19 30.32 17.76
CA GLY A 741 -18.10 29.85 18.63
C GLY A 741 -16.72 30.29 18.16
N GLY A 742 -16.48 30.38 16.85
CA GLY A 742 -15.22 30.82 16.27
C GLY A 742 -14.95 32.31 16.47
N PHE A 743 -15.86 33.17 15.99
CA PHE A 743 -15.67 34.61 16.01
C PHE A 743 -15.98 35.25 17.38
N PHE A 744 -17.00 34.74 18.08
CA PHE A 744 -17.47 35.34 19.33
C PHE A 744 -17.21 34.47 20.57
N GLY A 745 -16.60 33.28 20.43
CA GLY A 745 -16.41 32.35 21.54
C GLY A 745 -15.49 32.84 22.66
N LYS A 746 -14.74 33.93 22.47
CA LYS A 746 -13.97 34.61 23.55
C LYS A 746 -14.69 35.82 24.16
N ALA A 747 -15.78 36.28 23.55
CA ALA A 747 -16.60 37.34 24.12
C ALA A 747 -17.26 36.84 25.42
N GLU A 748 -17.37 37.71 26.43
CA GLU A 748 -17.81 37.35 27.77
C GLU A 748 -19.14 36.58 27.79
N ARG A 749 -20.09 36.98 26.93
CA ARG A 749 -21.40 36.34 26.76
C ARG A 749 -21.33 34.87 26.32
N PHE A 750 -20.35 34.50 25.50
CA PHE A 750 -20.26 33.17 24.87
C PHE A 750 -19.09 32.32 25.39
N LYS A 751 -18.18 32.94 26.15
CA LYS A 751 -16.97 32.33 26.72
C LYS A 751 -17.25 31.00 27.42
N LYS A 752 -18.27 30.96 28.27
CA LYS A 752 -18.71 29.75 29.00
C LYS A 752 -18.98 28.54 28.09
N TYR A 753 -19.40 28.76 26.84
CA TYR A 753 -19.82 27.70 25.93
C TYR A 753 -18.77 27.28 24.91
N PHE A 754 -17.85 28.16 24.53
CA PHE A 754 -16.97 27.93 23.37
C PHE A 754 -15.49 28.24 23.61
N GLU A 755 -15.09 28.78 24.77
CA GLU A 755 -13.73 29.28 24.99
C GLU A 755 -12.64 28.27 24.58
N GLU A 756 -12.81 27.00 24.93
CA GLU A 756 -11.79 25.97 24.68
C GLU A 756 -11.70 25.54 23.21
N GLU A 757 -12.80 25.62 22.48
CA GLU A 757 -12.88 25.22 21.07
C GLU A 757 -12.89 26.40 20.10
N ALA A 758 -12.95 27.65 20.58
CA ALA A 758 -13.09 28.84 19.74
C ALA A 758 -12.05 28.91 18.62
N ALA A 759 -10.77 28.69 18.94
CA ALA A 759 -9.70 28.70 17.95
C ALA A 759 -9.81 27.53 16.94
N SER A 760 -10.33 26.37 17.37
CA SER A 760 -10.58 25.22 16.51
C SER A 760 -11.76 25.50 15.56
N LEU A 761 -12.83 26.10 16.07
CA LEU A 761 -14.01 26.43 15.27
C LEU A 761 -13.73 27.54 14.27
N LEU A 762 -12.99 28.58 14.68
CA LEU A 762 -12.56 29.66 13.78
C LEU A 762 -11.73 29.09 12.62
N PHE A 763 -10.78 28.19 12.92
CA PHE A 763 -9.98 27.52 11.90
C PHE A 763 -10.83 26.77 10.87
N LEU A 764 -11.79 25.96 11.34
CA LEU A 764 -12.66 25.18 10.46
C LEU A 764 -13.60 26.05 9.65
N VAL A 765 -14.16 27.10 10.25
CA VAL A 765 -15.06 28.03 9.56
C VAL A 765 -14.32 28.80 8.47
N ILE A 766 -13.11 29.31 8.75
CA ILE A 766 -12.28 29.97 7.73
C ILE A 766 -11.98 29.01 6.59
N TRP A 767 -11.63 27.76 6.88
CA TRP A 767 -11.38 26.76 5.86
C TRP A 767 -12.62 26.51 4.98
N VAL A 768 -13.82 26.37 5.57
CA VAL A 768 -15.08 26.23 4.81
C VAL A 768 -15.33 27.46 3.93
N ILE A 769 -15.25 28.67 4.50
CA ILE A 769 -15.57 29.92 3.81
C ILE A 769 -14.60 30.16 2.65
N VAL A 770 -13.30 30.03 2.89
CA VAL A 770 -12.28 30.24 1.85
C VAL A 770 -12.42 29.23 0.74
N THR A 771 -12.61 27.95 1.06
CA THR A 771 -12.82 26.89 0.05
C THR A 771 -14.04 27.20 -0.80
N PHE A 772 -15.17 27.54 -0.17
CA PHE A 772 -16.39 27.91 -0.87
C PHE A 772 -16.16 29.14 -1.76
N PHE A 773 -15.59 30.22 -1.23
CA PHE A 773 -15.43 31.48 -1.95
C PHE A 773 -14.49 31.36 -3.15
N VAL A 774 -13.30 30.76 -2.97
CA VAL A 774 -12.32 30.58 -4.05
C VAL A 774 -12.92 29.78 -5.20
N LEU A 775 -13.69 28.73 -4.90
CA LEU A 775 -14.32 27.92 -5.94
C LEU A 775 -15.55 28.61 -6.56
N SER A 776 -16.36 29.32 -5.78
CA SER A 776 -17.56 30.01 -6.25
C SER A 776 -17.25 31.23 -7.14
N VAL A 777 -16.09 31.86 -6.96
CA VAL A 777 -15.63 32.96 -7.83
C VAL A 777 -15.08 32.45 -9.16
N SER A 778 -14.59 31.20 -9.25
CA SER A 778 -14.12 30.61 -10.51
C SER A 778 -15.22 30.59 -11.57
N VAL A 779 -14.90 30.94 -12.82
CA VAL A 779 -15.86 30.94 -13.92
C VAL A 779 -16.29 29.51 -14.26
N SER A 780 -15.34 28.60 -14.48
CA SER A 780 -15.64 27.17 -14.67
C SER A 780 -15.94 26.49 -13.34
N LYS A 781 -17.13 25.89 -13.22
CA LYS A 781 -17.57 25.18 -12.02
C LYS A 781 -18.05 23.77 -12.37
N ILE A 782 -17.41 22.78 -11.76
CA ILE A 782 -17.76 21.37 -11.90
C ILE A 782 -18.04 20.79 -10.51
N GLN A 783 -19.00 19.88 -10.41
CA GLN A 783 -19.50 19.39 -9.11
C GLN A 783 -18.39 18.89 -8.18
N TRP A 784 -17.41 18.13 -8.69
CA TRP A 784 -16.36 17.52 -7.85
C TRP A 784 -15.25 18.48 -7.38
N TYR A 785 -15.18 19.70 -7.89
CA TYR A 785 -14.18 20.69 -7.41
C TYR A 785 -14.35 21.04 -5.93
N ILE A 786 -15.56 20.86 -5.39
CA ILE A 786 -15.89 21.19 -4.01
C ILE A 786 -15.40 20.14 -2.99
N ILE A 787 -14.82 19.02 -3.44
CA ILE A 787 -14.42 17.90 -2.55
C ILE A 787 -13.56 18.32 -1.34
N PRO A 788 -12.62 19.31 -1.44
CA PRO A 788 -11.87 19.82 -0.29
C PRO A 788 -12.69 20.46 0.83
N ILE A 789 -13.99 20.75 0.63
CA ILE A 789 -14.86 21.33 1.67
C ILE A 789 -15.40 20.28 2.65
N TYR A 790 -15.47 19.01 2.26
CA TYR A 790 -16.10 17.97 3.08
C TYR A 790 -15.34 17.68 4.38
N PRO A 791 -13.99 17.62 4.43
CA PRO A 791 -13.27 17.41 5.68
C PRO A 791 -13.60 18.43 6.78
N PRO A 792 -13.52 19.76 6.56
CA PRO A 792 -13.88 20.71 7.62
C PRO A 792 -15.37 20.69 7.96
N LEU A 793 -16.27 20.47 6.99
CA LEU A 793 -17.70 20.29 7.28
C LEU A 793 -17.96 19.07 8.18
N ALA A 794 -17.32 17.94 7.90
CA ALA A 794 -17.44 16.73 8.70
C ALA A 794 -16.88 16.94 10.13
N LEU A 795 -15.81 17.72 10.31
CA LEU A 795 -15.31 18.11 11.62
C LEU A 795 -16.32 18.96 12.41
N ILE A 796 -16.93 19.96 11.75
CA ILE A 796 -17.95 20.82 12.36
C ILE A 796 -19.21 20.02 12.73
N VAL A 797 -19.72 19.18 11.81
CA VAL A 797 -20.90 18.34 12.04
C VAL A 797 -20.64 17.33 13.16
N GLY A 798 -19.50 16.63 13.14
CA GLY A 798 -19.16 15.65 14.19
C GLY A 798 -18.98 16.30 15.57
N TRP A 799 -18.39 17.50 15.62
CA TRP A 799 -18.35 18.30 16.85
C TRP A 799 -19.74 18.65 17.37
N PHE A 800 -20.61 19.18 16.49
CA PHE A 800 -21.97 19.57 16.84
C PHE A 800 -22.77 18.38 17.36
N LEU A 801 -22.75 17.25 16.64
CA LEU A 801 -23.39 16.02 17.07
C LEU A 801 -22.88 15.56 18.43
N SER A 802 -21.56 15.61 18.65
CA SER A 802 -21.00 15.22 19.95
C SER A 802 -21.53 16.07 21.11
N ARG A 803 -21.81 17.36 20.88
CA ARG A 803 -22.40 18.26 21.88
C ARG A 803 -23.86 17.96 22.12
N VAL A 804 -24.64 17.80 21.04
CA VAL A 804 -26.05 17.37 21.13
C VAL A 804 -26.15 16.06 21.91
N LEU A 805 -25.22 15.14 21.66
CA LEU A 805 -25.22 13.83 22.29
C LEU A 805 -24.69 13.82 23.72
N THR A 806 -24.01 14.88 24.18
CA THR A 806 -23.49 14.93 25.55
C THR A 806 -24.38 15.76 26.49
N VAL A 807 -25.54 16.23 26.00
CA VAL A 807 -26.53 16.92 26.82
C VAL A 807 -27.09 15.96 27.89
N ARG A 808 -26.76 16.24 29.15
CA ARG A 808 -26.94 15.41 30.36
C ARG A 808 -28.38 14.92 30.65
N LYS A 809 -29.40 15.39 29.91
CA LYS A 809 -30.81 15.07 30.14
C LYS A 809 -31.31 13.81 29.42
N TRP A 810 -30.54 13.23 28.49
CA TRP A 810 -30.95 12.03 27.76
C TRP A 810 -30.38 10.75 28.39
N PRO A 811 -31.18 9.69 28.60
CA PRO A 811 -30.66 8.39 29.01
C PRO A 811 -29.61 7.90 28.01
N LYS A 812 -28.47 7.38 28.50
CA LYS A 812 -27.36 6.89 27.63
C LYS A 812 -27.82 5.86 26.59
N ALA A 813 -28.85 5.07 26.90
CA ALA A 813 -29.46 4.12 25.96
C ALA A 813 -30.14 4.82 24.77
N VAL A 814 -30.91 5.88 25.01
CA VAL A 814 -31.55 6.72 23.97
C VAL A 814 -30.50 7.44 23.13
N LEU A 815 -29.41 7.84 23.78
CA LEU A 815 -28.27 8.47 23.12
C LEU A 815 -27.58 7.54 22.11
N TYR A 816 -27.22 6.34 22.55
CA TYR A 816 -26.55 5.36 21.70
C TYR A 816 -27.47 4.85 20.61
N SER A 817 -28.76 4.66 20.91
CA SER A 817 -29.76 4.29 19.90
C SER A 817 -30.05 5.41 18.90
N GLY A 818 -29.95 6.69 19.29
CA GLY A 818 -30.03 7.82 18.36
C GLY A 818 -28.83 7.90 17.43
N VAL A 819 -27.60 7.73 17.93
CA VAL A 819 -26.40 7.65 17.09
C VAL A 819 -26.45 6.44 16.17
N LEU A 820 -26.75 5.27 16.73
CA LEU A 820 -26.90 4.04 15.95
C LEU A 820 -28.05 4.18 14.96
N GLY A 821 -29.11 4.89 15.28
CA GLY A 821 -30.24 5.18 14.38
C GLY A 821 -29.84 6.10 13.24
N VAL A 822 -29.08 7.17 13.50
CA VAL A 822 -28.55 8.05 12.44
C VAL A 822 -27.52 7.34 11.58
N VAL A 823 -26.63 6.55 12.18
CA VAL A 823 -25.64 5.74 11.47
C VAL A 823 -26.32 4.64 10.67
N ALA A 824 -27.31 3.94 11.23
CA ALA A 824 -28.07 2.90 10.57
C ALA A 824 -28.97 3.48 9.48
N ALA A 825 -29.63 4.62 9.70
CA ALA A 825 -30.40 5.30 8.68
C ALA A 825 -29.49 5.80 7.55
N SER A 826 -28.35 6.42 7.88
CA SER A 826 -27.37 6.86 6.87
C SER A 826 -26.79 5.66 6.11
N SER A 827 -26.49 4.56 6.80
CA SER A 827 -25.94 3.34 6.19
C SER A 827 -26.98 2.58 5.37
N PHE A 828 -28.21 2.48 5.87
CA PHE A 828 -29.36 1.91 5.16
C PHE A 828 -29.68 2.74 3.94
N LEU A 829 -29.60 4.06 4.02
CA LEU A 829 -29.79 4.93 2.87
C LEU A 829 -28.61 4.80 1.90
N VAL A 830 -27.36 4.85 2.34
CA VAL A 830 -26.21 4.57 1.46
C VAL A 830 -26.38 3.22 0.76
N TYR A 831 -26.89 2.21 1.46
CA TYR A 831 -27.20 0.90 0.92
C TYR A 831 -28.41 0.90 -0.03
N TYR A 832 -29.49 1.59 0.29
CA TYR A 832 -30.69 1.70 -0.55
C TYR A 832 -30.40 2.49 -1.82
N TRP A 833 -29.58 3.53 -1.70
CA TRP A 833 -29.09 4.36 -2.78
C TRP A 833 -27.80 3.80 -3.39
N LYS A 834 -27.40 2.56 -3.06
CA LYS A 834 -26.24 1.93 -3.66
C LYS A 834 -26.39 1.91 -5.18
N ASP A 835 -27.60 1.65 -5.68
CA ASP A 835 -27.91 1.58 -7.11
C ASP A 835 -27.79 2.95 -7.80
N MET A 836 -27.82 4.06 -7.05
CA MET A 836 -27.61 5.42 -7.55
C MET A 836 -26.12 5.77 -7.79
N TRP A 837 -25.18 5.13 -7.08
CA TRP A 837 -23.73 5.34 -7.27
C TRP A 837 -23.03 4.14 -7.88
N MET A 838 -23.60 2.96 -7.69
CA MET A 838 -23.40 1.78 -8.52
C MET A 838 -24.25 1.95 -9.77
N LEU A 839 -24.02 3.08 -10.47
CA LEU A 839 -24.70 3.44 -11.72
C LEU A 839 -24.96 2.16 -12.50
N GLU A 840 -26.22 1.92 -12.85
CA GLU A 840 -26.55 1.05 -13.96
C GLU A 840 -25.61 1.49 -15.09
N ASP A 841 -24.68 0.61 -15.45
CA ASP A 841 -23.59 0.91 -16.35
C ASP A 841 -24.22 1.34 -17.68
N TYR A 842 -24.44 2.64 -17.85
CA TYR A 842 -25.04 3.25 -19.04
C TYR A 842 -24.19 2.91 -20.29
N ASN A 843 -22.95 2.48 -20.02
CA ASN A 843 -21.90 2.07 -20.93
C ASN A 843 -21.58 0.57 -20.83
N ARG A 844 -22.48 -0.29 -20.32
CA ARG A 844 -22.26 -1.75 -20.13
C ARG A 844 -21.58 -2.43 -21.33
N GLY A 845 -21.91 -2.01 -22.55
CA GLY A 845 -21.30 -2.56 -23.77
C GLY A 845 -19.90 -2.03 -24.13
N LEU A 846 -19.33 -1.05 -23.43
CA LEU A 846 -17.94 -0.59 -23.65
C LEU A 846 -16.90 -1.54 -23.06
N LYS A 847 -17.21 -2.23 -21.97
CA LYS A 847 -16.41 -3.40 -21.53
C LYS A 847 -16.47 -4.47 -22.63
N ASP A 848 -17.67 -4.67 -23.18
CA ASP A 848 -17.87 -5.57 -24.31
C ASP A 848 -17.12 -5.08 -25.56
N VAL A 849 -16.78 -3.80 -25.72
CA VAL A 849 -15.95 -3.34 -26.85
C VAL A 849 -14.55 -3.96 -26.79
N GLY A 850 -13.90 -3.91 -25.64
CA GLY A 850 -12.58 -4.53 -25.45
C GLY A 850 -12.63 -6.05 -25.61
N GLN A 851 -13.65 -6.68 -25.02
CA GLN A 851 -13.87 -8.13 -25.12
C GLN A 851 -14.23 -8.56 -26.54
N MET A 852 -15.11 -7.84 -27.24
CA MET A 852 -15.51 -8.07 -28.63
C MET A 852 -14.31 -8.00 -29.56
N ILE A 853 -13.43 -7.00 -29.37
CA ILE A 853 -12.16 -6.93 -30.09
C ILE A 853 -11.36 -8.20 -29.76
N ALA A 854 -11.08 -8.50 -28.50
CA ALA A 854 -10.24 -9.65 -28.12
C ALA A 854 -10.77 -11.02 -28.62
N GLU A 855 -12.07 -11.29 -28.52
CA GLU A 855 -12.72 -12.56 -28.92
C GLU A 855 -12.77 -12.77 -30.43
N ASN A 856 -12.83 -11.68 -31.21
CA ASN A 856 -12.93 -11.74 -32.67
C ASN A 856 -11.58 -11.51 -33.35
N ARG A 857 -10.47 -11.58 -32.61
CA ARG A 857 -9.12 -11.30 -33.09
C ARG A 857 -8.77 -12.06 -34.37
N ASP A 858 -9.10 -13.35 -34.43
CA ASP A 858 -8.82 -14.21 -35.59
C ASP A 858 -9.51 -13.70 -36.87
N ARG A 859 -10.60 -12.94 -36.75
CA ARG A 859 -11.34 -12.37 -37.89
C ARG A 859 -10.69 -11.14 -38.51
N TYR A 860 -9.68 -10.56 -37.87
CA TYR A 860 -9.00 -9.37 -38.37
C TYR A 860 -7.49 -9.35 -38.08
N GLU A 861 -6.93 -10.48 -37.61
CA GLU A 861 -5.50 -10.67 -37.30
C GLU A 861 -4.60 -10.32 -38.49
N PHE A 862 -5.11 -10.51 -39.70
CA PHE A 862 -4.45 -10.23 -40.96
C PHE A 862 -4.29 -8.74 -41.29
N ILE A 863 -5.00 -7.83 -40.61
CA ILE A 863 -4.86 -6.39 -40.82
C ILE A 863 -3.60 -5.92 -40.09
N PRO A 864 -2.66 -5.19 -40.74
CA PRO A 864 -1.48 -4.65 -40.09
C PRO A 864 -1.83 -3.83 -38.85
N ARG A 865 -1.04 -3.96 -37.77
CA ARG A 865 -1.26 -3.22 -36.51
C ARG A 865 -1.01 -1.72 -36.63
N THR A 866 -0.32 -1.32 -37.69
CA THR A 866 -0.14 0.06 -38.08
C THR A 866 -1.45 0.72 -38.52
N VAL A 867 -2.46 -0.06 -38.92
CA VAL A 867 -3.80 0.45 -39.23
C VAL A 867 -4.54 0.75 -37.91
N PRO A 868 -4.86 2.01 -37.60
CA PRO A 868 -5.56 2.35 -36.38
C PRO A 868 -7.01 1.85 -36.39
N VAL A 869 -7.51 1.49 -35.21
CA VAL A 869 -8.94 1.35 -34.95
C VAL A 869 -9.52 2.73 -34.71
N TYR A 870 -10.40 3.17 -35.61
CA TYR A 870 -11.06 4.46 -35.51
C TYR A 870 -12.28 4.40 -34.59
N ILE A 871 -12.25 5.17 -33.51
CA ILE A 871 -13.33 5.29 -32.53
C ILE A 871 -14.24 6.43 -32.97
N TYR A 872 -15.50 6.09 -33.26
CA TYR A 872 -16.50 7.05 -33.74
C TYR A 872 -17.77 6.99 -32.87
N ASN A 873 -18.27 8.17 -32.48
CA ASN A 873 -19.53 8.38 -31.77
C ASN A 873 -19.78 7.44 -30.56
N ILE A 874 -18.72 7.15 -29.81
CA ILE A 874 -18.77 6.41 -28.54
C ILE A 874 -17.82 7.09 -27.53
N PRO A 875 -18.00 6.87 -26.21
CA PRO A 875 -17.16 7.48 -25.18
C PRO A 875 -15.66 7.20 -25.42
N SER A 876 -14.94 8.24 -25.83
CA SER A 876 -13.69 8.10 -26.58
C SER A 876 -12.51 7.70 -25.71
N SER A 877 -12.41 8.26 -24.50
CA SER A 877 -11.29 7.99 -23.61
C SER A 877 -11.43 6.62 -22.94
N SER A 878 -12.65 6.22 -22.58
CA SER A 878 -12.93 4.86 -22.08
C SER A 878 -12.66 3.82 -23.18
N ALA A 879 -13.12 4.05 -24.42
CA ALA A 879 -12.84 3.15 -25.53
C ALA A 879 -11.33 3.02 -25.83
N LEU A 880 -10.55 4.11 -25.76
CA LEU A 880 -9.10 4.08 -25.91
C LEU A 880 -8.39 3.27 -24.81
N PHE A 881 -8.93 3.27 -23.58
CA PHE A 881 -8.41 2.44 -22.49
C PHE A 881 -8.62 0.95 -22.76
N TYR A 882 -9.85 0.55 -23.16
CA TYR A 882 -10.20 -0.85 -23.40
C TYR A 882 -9.66 -1.41 -24.71
N THR A 883 -9.35 -0.55 -25.69
CA THR A 883 -8.76 -1.00 -26.97
C THR A 883 -7.31 -1.44 -26.78
N LEU A 884 -6.99 -2.65 -27.24
CA LEU A 884 -5.66 -3.25 -27.15
C LEU A 884 -4.76 -2.91 -28.35
N ARG A 885 -5.33 -2.40 -29.46
CA ARG A 885 -4.61 -1.94 -30.66
C ARG A 885 -4.38 -0.44 -30.67
N TYR A 886 -3.54 0.01 -31.59
CA TYR A 886 -3.46 1.43 -31.95
C TYR A 886 -4.85 1.94 -32.34
N ALA A 887 -5.30 3.02 -31.71
CA ALA A 887 -6.64 3.56 -31.89
C ALA A 887 -6.62 5.08 -31.95
N LYS A 888 -7.51 5.64 -32.76
CA LYS A 888 -7.66 7.08 -32.98
C LYS A 888 -9.13 7.46 -32.89
N VAL A 889 -9.43 8.62 -32.31
CA VAL A 889 -10.77 9.19 -32.38
C VAL A 889 -10.94 9.83 -33.76
N ALA A 890 -12.07 9.59 -34.41
CA ALA A 890 -12.41 10.14 -35.73
C ALA A 890 -13.81 10.76 -35.74
N GLY A 891 -13.99 11.76 -36.60
CA GLY A 891 -15.27 12.38 -36.88
C GLY A 891 -16.09 11.59 -37.89
N LYS A 892 -17.37 11.97 -38.05
CA LYS A 892 -18.27 11.35 -39.05
C LYS A 892 -17.70 11.47 -40.46
N ALA A 893 -17.14 12.63 -40.81
CA ALA A 893 -16.55 12.90 -42.13
C ALA A 893 -15.38 11.96 -42.44
N ASP A 894 -14.46 11.78 -41.49
CA ASP A 894 -13.29 10.88 -41.66
C ASP A 894 -13.74 9.43 -41.90
N ILE A 895 -14.68 8.93 -41.08
CA ILE A 895 -15.24 7.59 -41.23
C ILE A 895 -15.92 7.44 -42.59
N TYR A 896 -16.69 8.44 -42.99
CA TYR A 896 -17.42 8.45 -44.24
C TYR A 896 -16.49 8.47 -45.46
N GLU A 897 -15.41 9.26 -45.44
CA GLU A 897 -14.36 9.26 -46.47
C GLU A 897 -13.66 7.90 -46.56
N MET A 898 -13.32 7.28 -45.43
CA MET A 898 -12.69 5.95 -45.41
C MET A 898 -13.60 4.86 -45.96
N MET A 899 -14.90 4.93 -45.66
CA MET A 899 -15.91 4.05 -46.25
C MET A 899 -16.01 4.25 -47.76
N LYS A 900 -15.94 5.49 -48.26
CA LYS A 900 -16.01 5.84 -49.69
C LYS A 900 -14.76 5.50 -50.50
N SER A 901 -13.58 5.63 -49.91
CA SER A 901 -12.30 5.48 -50.61
C SER A 901 -12.26 4.16 -51.39
N THR A 902 -11.87 4.22 -52.66
CA THR A 902 -11.68 3.05 -53.54
C THR A 902 -10.24 2.55 -53.54
N ASP A 903 -9.35 3.23 -52.82
CA ASP A 903 -7.89 3.18 -52.98
C ASP A 903 -7.24 1.95 -52.32
N GLY A 904 -8.02 0.91 -52.01
CA GLY A 904 -7.52 -0.33 -51.41
C GLY A 904 -7.05 -0.23 -49.96
N LYS A 905 -7.00 0.97 -49.36
CA LYS A 905 -6.53 1.12 -47.97
C LYS A 905 -7.49 0.47 -46.98
N ALA A 906 -6.99 -0.51 -46.22
CA ALA A 906 -7.72 -1.11 -45.12
C ALA A 906 -7.97 -0.09 -44.01
N PHE A 907 -9.17 -0.13 -43.44
CA PHE A 907 -9.50 0.63 -42.23
C PHE A 907 -10.36 -0.26 -41.32
N MET A 908 -10.35 0.09 -40.04
CA MET A 908 -11.21 -0.52 -39.03
C MET A 908 -11.80 0.58 -38.18
N ALA A 909 -13.10 0.54 -37.94
CA ALA A 909 -13.80 1.51 -37.13
C ALA A 909 -14.76 0.84 -36.14
N ILE A 910 -14.96 1.48 -35.01
CA ILE A 910 -15.88 1.04 -33.97
C ILE A 910 -16.84 2.16 -33.59
N THR A 911 -18.12 1.82 -33.52
CA THR A 911 -19.20 2.77 -33.23
C THR A 911 -20.40 2.07 -32.58
N ASN A 912 -21.36 2.84 -32.07
CA ASN A 912 -22.64 2.30 -31.64
C ASN A 912 -23.50 1.86 -32.86
N LYS A 913 -24.36 0.84 -32.66
CA LYS A 913 -25.22 0.25 -33.72
C LYS A 913 -26.06 1.30 -34.45
N GLY A 914 -26.70 2.22 -33.72
CA GLY A 914 -27.53 3.26 -34.34
C GLY A 914 -26.75 4.17 -35.29
N SER A 915 -25.52 4.50 -34.94
CA SER A 915 -24.63 5.33 -35.78
C SER A 915 -24.10 4.54 -36.97
N PHE A 916 -23.81 3.24 -36.80
CA PHE A 916 -23.47 2.38 -37.93
C PHE A 916 -24.61 2.28 -38.94
N GLU A 917 -25.85 2.06 -38.46
CA GLU A 917 -27.03 2.03 -39.33
C GLU A 917 -27.26 3.38 -40.04
N SER A 918 -27.02 4.50 -39.37
CA SER A 918 -27.06 5.83 -39.99
C SER A 918 -26.02 5.97 -41.11
N LEU A 919 -24.77 5.53 -40.87
CA LEU A 919 -23.70 5.56 -41.88
C LEU A 919 -24.04 4.67 -43.08
N LYS A 920 -24.62 3.48 -42.84
CA LYS A 920 -25.03 2.53 -43.88
C LYS A 920 -26.18 3.05 -44.75
N LYS A 921 -27.13 3.81 -44.17
CA LYS A 921 -28.19 4.46 -44.95
C LYS A 921 -27.66 5.53 -45.90
N GLU A 922 -26.64 6.27 -45.48
CA GLU A 922 -25.99 7.30 -46.29
C GLU A 922 -24.98 6.72 -47.30
N TYR A 923 -24.62 5.43 -47.17
CA TYR A 923 -23.65 4.77 -48.04
C TYR A 923 -23.85 3.25 -48.16
N VAL A 924 -24.22 2.78 -49.35
CA VAL A 924 -24.39 1.37 -49.68
C VAL A 924 -23.19 0.89 -50.49
N ASN A 925 -22.10 0.50 -49.81
CA ASN A 925 -21.00 -0.22 -50.44
C ASN A 925 -20.96 -1.67 -49.94
N PRO A 926 -21.05 -2.66 -50.84
CA PRO A 926 -21.02 -4.08 -50.46
C PRO A 926 -19.68 -4.54 -49.86
N ARG A 927 -18.62 -3.73 -49.91
CA ARG A 927 -17.26 -4.09 -49.44
C ARG A 927 -16.97 -3.77 -47.97
N VAL A 928 -17.92 -3.16 -47.25
CA VAL A 928 -17.80 -2.95 -45.80
C VAL A 928 -18.41 -4.13 -45.06
N ILE A 929 -17.59 -4.84 -44.30
CA ILE A 929 -18.00 -5.99 -43.50
C ILE A 929 -18.02 -5.64 -42.01
N ILE A 930 -18.85 -6.37 -41.27
CA ILE A 930 -18.86 -6.35 -39.81
C ILE A 930 -17.89 -7.44 -39.34
N TYR A 931 -16.82 -7.02 -38.68
CA TYR A 931 -15.86 -7.93 -38.07
C TYR A 931 -16.44 -8.58 -36.80
N ALA A 932 -17.10 -7.76 -35.98
CA ALA A 932 -17.67 -8.18 -34.72
C ALA A 932 -18.82 -7.26 -34.30
N GLU A 933 -19.73 -7.81 -33.50
CA GLU A 933 -20.88 -7.09 -32.96
C GLU A 933 -21.13 -7.54 -31.52
N SER A 934 -21.37 -6.58 -30.62
CA SER A 934 -21.74 -6.84 -29.23
C SER A 934 -22.85 -5.88 -28.80
N LYS A 935 -23.43 -6.03 -27.60
CA LYS A 935 -24.60 -5.30 -27.07
C LYS A 935 -24.48 -3.77 -27.30
N GLY A 936 -24.99 -3.32 -28.44
CA GLY A 936 -25.02 -1.91 -28.84
C GLY A 936 -23.82 -1.39 -29.66
N PHE A 937 -22.78 -2.19 -29.94
CA PHE A 937 -21.56 -1.76 -30.65
C PHE A 937 -21.22 -2.63 -31.86
N VAL A 938 -20.61 -2.02 -32.86
CA VAL A 938 -20.22 -2.66 -34.13
C VAL A 938 -18.76 -2.31 -34.42
N LEU A 939 -17.94 -3.34 -34.65
CA LEU A 939 -16.62 -3.23 -35.26
C LEU A 939 -16.74 -3.57 -36.75
N PHE A 940 -16.41 -2.62 -37.61
CA PHE A 940 -16.57 -2.76 -39.04
C PHE A 940 -15.36 -2.23 -39.79
N GLY A 941 -15.24 -2.58 -41.06
CA GLY A 941 -14.22 -2.05 -41.95
C GLY A 941 -14.29 -2.70 -43.32
N LYS A 942 -13.33 -2.42 -44.19
CA LYS A 942 -13.27 -3.06 -45.52
C LYS A 942 -12.86 -4.52 -45.42
N ASP A 943 -13.41 -5.39 -46.27
CA ASP A 943 -12.96 -6.78 -46.37
C ASP A 943 -11.48 -6.85 -46.77
N TRP A 944 -10.68 -7.53 -45.95
CA TRP A 944 -9.24 -7.66 -46.18
C TRP A 944 -8.88 -8.61 -47.31
N LYS A 945 -9.77 -9.56 -47.67
CA LYS A 945 -9.54 -10.46 -48.81
C LYS A 945 -9.35 -9.66 -50.11
N ASP A 946 -10.14 -8.60 -50.28
CA ASP A 946 -10.05 -7.68 -51.42
C ASP A 946 -8.80 -6.77 -51.37
N VAL A 947 -8.35 -6.37 -50.17
CA VAL A 947 -7.15 -5.53 -49.98
C VAL A 947 -5.86 -6.30 -50.29
N ARG A 948 -5.83 -7.60 -49.98
CA ARG A 948 -4.67 -8.48 -50.22
C ARG A 948 -4.40 -8.70 -51.71
N GLU A 949 -5.44 -8.79 -52.54
CA GLU A 949 -5.28 -8.92 -54.00
C GLU A 949 -4.63 -7.69 -54.64
N GLN A 950 -4.86 -6.49 -54.10
CA GLN A 950 -4.19 -5.26 -54.53
C GLN A 950 -2.78 -5.10 -53.93
N PHE A 951 -2.55 -5.52 -52.69
CA PHE A 951 -1.22 -5.48 -52.05
C PHE A 951 -0.22 -6.43 -52.71
N ASN A 952 -0.66 -7.57 -53.24
CA ASN A 952 0.18 -8.52 -53.96
C ASN A 952 0.55 -8.06 -55.40
N GLN A 953 0.05 -6.91 -55.88
CA GLN A 953 0.34 -6.38 -57.22
C GLN A 953 1.45 -5.31 -57.25
N GLN A 954 2.08 -4.97 -56.12
CA GLN A 954 3.23 -4.04 -56.10
C GLN A 954 4.57 -4.81 -56.13
N PRO A 955 5.51 -4.49 -57.04
CA PRO A 955 6.82 -5.14 -57.07
C PRO A 955 7.62 -4.78 -55.82
N TYR A 956 8.21 -5.80 -55.19
CA TYR A 956 9.05 -5.71 -54.00
C TYR A 956 10.09 -4.59 -54.08
N GLY A 957 9.87 -3.52 -53.32
CA GLY A 957 10.89 -2.56 -52.91
C GLY A 957 11.07 -2.64 -51.41
N THR A 958 11.98 -3.52 -50.96
CA THR A 958 12.49 -3.69 -49.57
C THR A 958 11.42 -3.95 -48.49
N PRO A 959 11.67 -4.84 -47.50
CA PRO A 959 10.92 -4.78 -46.26
C PRO A 959 11.21 -3.40 -45.67
N LEU A 960 10.24 -2.49 -45.74
CA LEU A 960 10.26 -1.30 -44.91
C LEU A 960 10.47 -1.82 -43.50
N GLU A 961 11.65 -1.56 -42.94
CA GLU A 961 11.96 -1.71 -41.54
C GLU A 961 10.82 -1.05 -40.79
N ILE A 962 9.92 -1.88 -40.27
CA ILE A 962 8.86 -1.42 -39.42
C ILE A 962 9.57 -1.07 -38.12
N TYR A 963 10.01 0.18 -38.02
CA TYR A 963 10.14 0.87 -36.74
C TYR A 963 8.73 0.95 -36.17
N ASP A 964 8.27 -0.19 -35.63
CA ASP A 964 7.07 -0.28 -34.83
C ASP A 964 7.48 -0.14 -33.36
N PRO A 965 7.33 1.02 -32.72
CA PRO A 965 7.43 1.09 -31.27
C PRO A 965 6.29 0.30 -30.58
N TYR A 966 5.28 -0.21 -31.31
CA TYR A 966 4.18 -1.01 -30.77
C TYR A 966 4.44 -2.52 -30.73
N TYR A 967 5.67 -2.97 -31.02
CA TYR A 967 6.08 -4.36 -30.84
C TYR A 967 7.06 -4.59 -29.68
N PHE A 968 6.87 -3.84 -28.59
CA PHE A 968 7.02 -4.39 -27.25
C PHE A 968 5.61 -4.59 -26.66
N CYS A 969 5.30 -5.80 -26.19
CA CYS A 969 4.05 -6.17 -25.52
C CYS A 969 2.83 -6.48 -26.40
N GLU A 970 3.01 -7.34 -27.39
CA GLU A 970 1.92 -8.23 -27.76
C GLU A 970 2.23 -9.67 -27.34
N TRP A 971 2.35 -9.77 -26.02
CA TRP A 971 1.85 -10.82 -25.14
C TRP A 971 1.90 -10.20 -23.74
N VAL A 972 0.76 -9.76 -23.22
CA VAL A 972 0.54 -9.86 -21.77
C VAL A 972 -0.02 -11.27 -21.52
N LYS A 973 0.75 -12.27 -21.95
CA LYS A 973 1.10 -13.29 -20.98
C LYS A 973 2.33 -12.75 -20.28
N PHE A 974 2.31 -12.74 -18.96
CA PHE A 974 3.17 -13.74 -18.37
C PHE A 974 4.67 -13.60 -18.63
N GLY A 975 5.23 -12.40 -18.64
CA GLY A 975 6.67 -12.19 -18.68
C GLY A 975 7.39 -12.50 -19.99
N THR A 976 8.68 -12.19 -19.96
CA THR A 976 9.68 -12.35 -21.02
C THR A 976 10.07 -11.07 -21.79
N ASN A 977 11.02 -10.29 -21.27
CA ASN A 977 11.94 -9.57 -22.17
C ASN A 977 13.09 -10.48 -22.57
N THR A 978 13.23 -10.68 -23.87
CA THR A 978 14.53 -10.89 -24.49
C THR A 978 14.66 -9.84 -25.58
N LEU A 979 15.56 -8.88 -25.32
CA LEU A 979 16.42 -8.13 -26.25
C LEU A 979 15.76 -7.56 -27.52
N CYS A 980 15.54 -6.25 -27.52
CA CYS A 980 15.95 -5.41 -28.66
C CYS A 980 17.48 -5.40 -28.68
N ASP A 981 18.07 -6.20 -29.57
CA ASP A 981 19.13 -5.68 -30.44
C ASP A 981 18.45 -5.36 -31.77
#